data_AF-A0A1E4S526-F1
#
_entry.id   AF-A0A1E4S526-F1
#
_cell.length_a   1.000
_cell.length_b   1.000
_cell.length_c   1.000
_cell.angle_alpha   90.00
_cell.angle_beta   90.00
_cell.angle_gamma   90.00
#
_symmetry.space_group_name_H-M   'P 1'
#
loop_
_entity.id
_entity.type
_entity.pdbx_description
1 polymer ?
#
loop_
_entity_poly.entity_id
_entity_poly.type
_entity_poly.pdbx_seq_one_letter_code
_entity_poly.pdbx_strand_id
1 'polypeptide(L)'
;MGSSKIEILDQGVGYGMLVGCGGFFAVMILFVVRLTHRYLNENENSTENFMVAGRKVGVGLTSCAVLSSWLWATELILSAQMVYSYGICAGYLYAATLSVQIAVLSAVGAESKKKIPNAHTSLEVIKLRYGTSAHVLFIFLSLVTNILSCSSMILGASSVFMALCGLHPVAANLLITFGVLLYTVIGGLKSTFLTDYIHTFIALIIFMYIATVGVTNDKVGSIGKLYDLVVEYQETSGLYIKGNYKGSLLTMKSKGSWYFGLIHNIGDIGLTVMDSSFWQKAYSADVTATVPAYIIGSLGVYSLSFPIGTIWGLLNRVFENRPEFPLYPDGMSKMDINNAYGLFYTMYALLGKGAVGAGLFSIFLAVTSTVSAQTISVSSILSFDIYRAYINPDAGNSELIRVSHFGVVFFGFFAAGFSIMLHYADISVTWLAYFKSMLTCPGVIPLICSITWTRQSKAAVLISPVVTICAGLGVWMGVAKHMYGAVNIDTTIKQLPCLYGGITALFLPGFLTVIISFLRPSEPFDWEVLKQAKLLVEEDDGNEVFAVDKDSSSVELQNITTNDVNVEKGLTSEVVEAQPQIYRNGLTKEQYEQKCNSYIKWAWIYAIFNLLVTQVLWPLPLYRDYVFTKPFFKGWVVISIMTTYATFIAVGIYPLWDGRHSLLKVFRGIRQDFKQGNWKIWRKEKE
;
A
#
# COMPACT_ATOMS: atom_id res chain seq x y z
N MET A 1 21.73 23.93 -3.03
CA MET A 1 22.03 24.95 -4.05
C MET A 1 21.77 24.33 -5.42
N GLY A 2 20.93 24.81 -6.33
CA GLY A 2 19.88 25.82 -6.35
C GLY A 2 19.13 25.52 -7.65
N SER A 3 18.09 24.67 -7.59
CA SER A 3 17.10 24.58 -8.68
C SER A 3 16.56 26.00 -8.85
N SER A 4 16.48 26.49 -10.10
CA SER A 4 15.75 27.70 -10.42
C SER A 4 14.32 27.49 -9.93
N LYS A 5 14.01 28.01 -8.74
CA LYS A 5 12.70 27.85 -8.09
C LYS A 5 11.66 28.52 -8.96
N ILE A 6 10.97 27.75 -9.78
CA ILE A 6 9.77 28.23 -10.44
C ILE A 6 8.62 28.01 -9.48
N GLU A 7 8.34 29.03 -8.69
CA GLU A 7 7.13 29.08 -7.87
C GLU A 7 5.93 29.26 -8.80
N ILE A 8 5.35 28.13 -9.23
CA ILE A 8 4.19 28.09 -10.13
C ILE A 8 2.93 28.49 -9.36
N LEU A 9 2.78 27.93 -8.16
CA LEU A 9 1.73 28.23 -7.20
C LEU A 9 2.32 29.07 -6.07
N ASP A 10 1.48 29.87 -5.42
CA ASP A 10 1.91 30.62 -4.25
C ASP A 10 2.04 29.70 -3.02
N GLN A 11 2.76 30.17 -2.00
CA GLN A 11 2.86 29.47 -0.72
C GLN A 11 1.48 29.31 -0.05
N GLY A 12 0.56 30.25 -0.30
CA GLY A 12 -0.81 30.23 0.22
C GLY A 12 -1.57 28.97 -0.18
N VAL A 13 -1.51 28.57 -1.45
CA VAL A 13 -2.09 27.30 -1.92
C VAL A 13 -1.44 26.10 -1.23
N GLY A 14 -0.11 26.10 -1.08
CA GLY A 14 0.61 25.00 -0.42
C GLY A 14 0.20 24.82 1.05
N TYR A 15 0.23 25.89 1.84
CA TYR A 15 -0.22 25.84 3.25
C TYR A 15 -1.73 25.58 3.37
N GLY A 16 -2.53 26.16 2.48
CA GLY A 16 -3.98 25.93 2.42
C GLY A 16 -4.33 24.46 2.17
N MET A 17 -3.58 23.76 1.31
CA MET A 17 -3.75 22.32 1.13
C MET A 17 -3.31 21.52 2.35
N LEU A 18 -2.10 21.74 2.86
CA LEU A 18 -1.57 20.91 3.95
C LEU A 18 -2.35 21.11 5.25
N VAL A 19 -2.67 22.36 5.61
CA VAL A 19 -3.35 22.69 6.87
C VAL A 19 -4.86 22.73 6.69
N GLY A 20 -5.34 23.42 5.65
CA GLY A 20 -6.77 23.62 5.42
C GLY A 20 -7.49 22.34 5.04
N CYS A 21 -6.99 21.60 4.03
CA CYS A 21 -7.59 20.31 3.68
C CYS A 21 -7.40 19.29 4.82
N GLY A 22 -6.22 19.25 5.47
CA GLY A 22 -6.00 18.39 6.63
C GLY A 22 -7.01 18.63 7.76
N GLY A 23 -7.25 19.89 8.11
CA GLY A 23 -8.26 20.28 9.10
C GLY A 23 -9.68 19.93 8.65
N PHE A 24 -10.02 20.15 7.38
CA PHE A 24 -11.31 19.76 6.80
C PHE A 24 -11.55 18.25 6.92
N PHE A 25 -10.58 17.42 6.52
CA PHE A 25 -10.66 15.97 6.62
C PHE A 25 -10.81 15.52 8.07
N ALA A 26 -10.10 16.16 9.01
CA ALA A 26 -10.26 15.86 10.43
C ALA A 26 -11.68 16.15 10.95
N VAL A 27 -12.24 17.32 10.64
CA VAL A 27 -13.63 17.64 11.02
C VAL A 27 -14.62 16.68 10.38
N MET A 28 -14.45 16.39 9.09
CA MET A 28 -15.30 15.47 8.35
C MET A 28 -15.29 14.06 8.96
N ILE A 29 -14.11 13.57 9.33
CA ILE A 29 -13.98 12.25 9.95
C ILE A 29 -14.59 12.21 11.34
N LEU A 30 -14.35 13.22 12.17
CA LEU A 30 -15.00 13.33 13.47
C LEU A 30 -16.52 13.31 13.34
N PHE A 31 -17.04 13.99 12.31
CA PHE A 31 -18.46 13.97 12.02
C PHE A 31 -18.94 12.57 11.63
N VAL A 32 -18.24 11.86 10.74
CA VAL A 32 -18.69 10.52 10.32
C VAL A 32 -18.54 9.48 11.43
N VAL A 33 -17.45 9.49 12.19
CA VAL A 33 -17.27 8.65 13.38
C VAL A 33 -18.46 8.82 14.34
N ARG A 34 -18.88 10.07 14.56
CA ARG A 34 -20.03 10.35 15.43
C ARG A 34 -21.36 9.84 14.85
N LEU A 35 -21.53 9.85 13.53
CA LEU A 35 -22.70 9.25 12.87
C LEU A 35 -22.69 7.72 12.98
N THR A 36 -21.54 7.07 12.78
CA THR A 36 -21.41 5.61 12.86
C THR A 36 -21.65 5.11 14.28
N HIS A 37 -21.07 5.77 15.28
CA HIS A 37 -21.32 5.46 16.70
C HIS A 37 -22.82 5.52 17.02
N ARG A 38 -23.49 6.61 16.66
CA ARG A 38 -24.91 6.85 17.00
C ARG A 38 -25.90 5.96 16.25
N TYR A 39 -25.69 5.70 14.97
CA TYR A 39 -26.71 5.04 14.11
C TYR A 39 -26.37 3.59 13.75
N LEU A 40 -25.12 3.19 13.90
CA LEU A 40 -24.66 1.83 13.64
C LEU A 40 -24.26 1.08 14.91
N ASN A 41 -24.28 1.73 16.09
CA ASN A 41 -23.86 1.19 17.40
C ASN A 41 -22.44 0.64 17.36
N GLU A 42 -21.53 1.42 16.79
CA GLU A 42 -20.13 1.04 16.63
C GLU A 42 -19.31 1.76 17.70
N ASN A 43 -18.64 1.04 18.58
CA ASN A 43 -17.86 1.63 19.66
C ASN A 43 -16.37 1.71 19.25
N GLU A 44 -15.86 2.93 19.01
CA GLU A 44 -14.46 3.16 18.63
C GLU A 44 -13.47 2.93 19.77
N ASN A 45 -13.94 2.84 21.02
CA ASN A 45 -13.11 2.49 22.19
C ASN A 45 -12.89 0.98 22.34
N SER A 46 -13.42 0.15 21.43
CA SER A 46 -13.09 -1.28 21.35
C SER A 46 -11.86 -1.46 20.47
N THR A 47 -10.83 -2.16 20.96
CA THR A 47 -9.60 -2.40 20.20
C THR A 47 -9.88 -3.16 18.90
N GLU A 48 -10.90 -4.02 18.87
CA GLU A 48 -11.33 -4.73 17.67
C GLU A 48 -11.91 -3.81 16.59
N ASN A 49 -12.67 -2.78 16.98
CA ASN A 49 -13.17 -1.79 16.04
C ASN A 49 -12.06 -0.82 15.61
N PHE A 50 -11.16 -0.46 16.54
CA PHE A 50 -10.04 0.42 16.27
C PHE A 50 -8.99 -0.21 15.34
N MET A 51 -8.71 -1.52 15.46
CA MET A 51 -7.57 -2.15 14.78
C MET A 51 -7.93 -3.02 13.58
N VAL A 52 -9.16 -3.53 13.48
CA VAL A 52 -9.60 -4.41 12.36
C VAL A 52 -11.02 -4.09 11.88
N ALA A 53 -11.56 -2.92 12.26
CA ALA A 53 -12.89 -2.46 11.88
C ALA A 53 -14.01 -3.49 12.16
N GLY A 54 -13.85 -4.31 13.20
CA GLY A 54 -14.81 -5.35 13.59
C GLY A 54 -14.98 -6.48 12.56
N ARG A 55 -14.11 -6.59 11.55
CA ARG A 55 -14.12 -7.63 10.49
C ARG A 55 -15.39 -7.69 9.62
N LYS A 56 -16.15 -6.59 9.53
CA LYS A 56 -17.46 -6.52 8.85
C LYS A 56 -17.45 -5.73 7.53
N VAL A 57 -16.28 -5.47 6.95
CA VAL A 57 -16.16 -4.65 5.74
C VAL A 57 -16.56 -5.47 4.49
N GLY A 58 -17.49 -4.94 3.68
CA GLY A 58 -17.98 -5.55 2.45
C GLY A 58 -16.98 -5.50 1.29
N VAL A 59 -17.30 -6.16 0.17
CA VAL A 59 -16.41 -6.27 -1.01
C VAL A 59 -16.09 -4.90 -1.59
N GLY A 60 -17.08 -4.01 -1.70
CA GLY A 60 -16.87 -2.70 -2.32
C GLY A 60 -15.94 -1.81 -1.50
N LEU A 61 -16.24 -1.62 -0.21
CA LEU A 61 -15.40 -0.76 0.62
C LEU A 61 -13.99 -1.35 0.80
N THR A 62 -13.87 -2.68 0.86
CA THR A 62 -12.56 -3.36 0.88
C THR A 62 -11.80 -3.14 -0.43
N SER A 63 -12.45 -3.24 -1.60
CA SER A 63 -11.75 -3.04 -2.89
C SER A 63 -11.22 -1.63 -3.05
N CYS A 64 -11.98 -0.64 -2.56
CA CYS A 64 -11.56 0.75 -2.52
C CYS A 64 -10.39 0.97 -1.56
N ALA A 65 -10.47 0.45 -0.33
CA ALA A 65 -9.39 0.57 0.64
C ALA A 65 -8.12 -0.17 0.19
N VAL A 66 -8.26 -1.31 -0.49
CA VAL A 66 -7.15 -1.98 -1.16
C VAL A 66 -6.57 -1.04 -2.20
N LEU A 67 -7.34 -0.55 -3.19
CA LEU A 67 -6.77 0.36 -4.20
C LEU A 67 -6.11 1.60 -3.57
N SER A 68 -6.76 2.24 -2.59
CA SER A 68 -6.24 3.41 -1.85
C SER A 68 -4.85 3.16 -1.29
N SER A 69 -4.59 1.95 -0.79
CA SER A 69 -3.30 1.53 -0.23
C SER A 69 -2.17 1.49 -1.24
N TRP A 70 -2.48 1.40 -2.54
CA TRP A 70 -1.50 1.41 -3.64
C TRP A 70 -1.55 2.69 -4.48
N LEU A 71 -2.50 3.61 -4.25
CA LEU A 71 -2.50 4.92 -4.91
C LEU A 71 -1.45 5.84 -4.27
N TRP A 72 -0.19 5.63 -4.63
CA TRP A 72 0.93 6.34 -4.04
C TRP A 72 1.24 7.67 -4.72
N ALA A 73 1.65 8.65 -3.92
CA ALA A 73 2.15 9.92 -4.44
C ALA A 73 3.38 9.72 -5.33
N THR A 74 4.27 8.80 -4.96
CA THR A 74 5.46 8.47 -5.76
C THR A 74 5.11 7.76 -7.06
N GLU A 75 4.05 6.95 -7.10
CA GLU A 75 3.61 6.27 -8.32
C GLU A 75 3.17 7.29 -9.38
N LEU A 76 2.36 8.27 -8.97
CA LEU A 76 1.89 9.35 -9.81
C LEU A 76 3.04 10.08 -10.51
N ILE A 77 4.09 10.45 -9.77
CA ILE A 77 5.21 11.23 -10.31
C ILE A 77 6.25 10.35 -11.03
N LEU A 78 6.60 9.18 -10.48
CA LEU A 78 7.62 8.31 -11.06
C LEU A 78 7.15 7.66 -12.37
N SER A 79 5.86 7.37 -12.53
CA SER A 79 5.32 6.83 -13.79
C SER A 79 5.60 7.77 -14.97
N ALA A 80 5.30 9.06 -14.83
CA ALA A 80 5.59 10.08 -15.85
C ALA A 80 7.10 10.24 -16.07
N GLN A 81 7.88 10.31 -14.99
CA GLN A 81 9.34 10.49 -15.04
C GLN A 81 10.07 9.32 -15.72
N MET A 82 9.63 8.09 -15.48
CA MET A 82 10.25 6.91 -16.10
C MET A 82 9.87 6.79 -17.58
N VAL A 83 8.67 7.20 -17.98
CA VAL A 83 8.31 7.27 -19.41
C VAL A 83 9.07 8.39 -20.12
N TYR A 84 9.26 9.54 -19.47
CA TYR A 84 10.14 10.61 -19.97
C TYR A 84 11.57 10.08 -20.24
N SER A 85 12.09 9.26 -19.32
CA SER A 85 13.46 8.75 -19.35
C SER A 85 13.66 7.57 -20.31
N TYR A 86 12.69 6.65 -20.39
CA TYR A 86 12.86 5.34 -21.03
C TYR A 86 11.78 4.96 -22.04
N GLY A 87 10.70 5.73 -22.16
CA GLY A 87 9.58 5.47 -23.07
C GLY A 87 8.41 4.72 -22.44
N ILE A 88 7.36 4.53 -23.23
CA ILE A 88 6.01 4.09 -22.79
C ILE A 88 5.98 2.74 -22.05
N CYS A 89 6.99 1.90 -22.27
CA CYS A 89 7.12 0.61 -21.62
C CYS A 89 7.16 0.74 -20.08
N ALA A 90 7.79 1.79 -19.56
CA ALA A 90 7.93 2.00 -18.12
C ALA A 90 6.59 2.15 -17.41
N GLY A 91 5.66 2.93 -17.97
CA GLY A 91 4.34 3.17 -17.35
C GLY A 91 3.49 1.90 -17.25
N TYR A 92 3.53 1.05 -18.28
CA TYR A 92 2.85 -0.25 -18.25
C TYR A 92 3.48 -1.21 -17.24
N LEU A 93 4.81 -1.36 -17.26
CA LEU A 93 5.51 -2.29 -16.37
C LEU A 93 5.32 -1.93 -14.90
N TYR A 94 5.18 -0.64 -14.58
CA TYR A 94 4.85 -0.19 -13.23
C TYR A 94 3.46 -0.69 -12.80
N ALA A 95 2.41 -0.39 -13.58
CA ALA A 95 1.06 -0.84 -13.26
C ALA A 95 0.95 -2.37 -13.17
N ALA A 96 1.55 -3.08 -14.14
CA ALA A 96 1.56 -4.54 -14.15
C ALA A 96 2.23 -5.13 -12.91
N THR A 97 3.25 -4.44 -12.39
CA THR A 97 4.00 -4.89 -11.22
C THR A 97 3.16 -4.80 -9.95
N LEU A 98 2.49 -3.67 -9.74
CA LEU A 98 1.63 -3.47 -8.57
C LEU A 98 0.45 -4.46 -8.57
N SER A 99 -0.11 -4.76 -9.75
CA SER A 99 -1.21 -5.72 -9.90
C SER A 99 -0.83 -7.10 -9.37
N VAL A 100 0.37 -7.58 -9.69
CA VAL A 100 0.88 -8.89 -9.22
C VAL A 100 1.01 -8.92 -7.71
N GLN A 101 1.50 -7.85 -7.08
CA GLN A 101 1.70 -7.79 -5.64
C GLN A 101 0.39 -7.81 -4.87
N ILE A 102 -0.60 -7.04 -5.34
CA ILE A 102 -1.96 -7.07 -4.79
C ILE A 102 -2.55 -8.48 -4.94
N ALA A 103 -2.35 -9.13 -6.08
CA ALA A 103 -2.82 -10.49 -6.32
C ALA A 103 -2.16 -11.52 -5.38
N VAL A 104 -0.84 -11.43 -5.16
CA VAL A 104 -0.11 -12.30 -4.22
C VAL A 104 -0.61 -12.10 -2.80
N LEU A 105 -0.79 -10.85 -2.37
CA LEU A 105 -1.28 -10.56 -1.02
C LEU A 105 -2.72 -11.02 -0.81
N SER A 106 -3.57 -11.01 -1.86
CA SER A 106 -4.90 -11.63 -1.80
C SER A 106 -4.82 -13.09 -1.35
N ALA A 107 -3.91 -13.87 -1.95
CA ALA A 107 -3.75 -15.27 -1.65
C ALA A 107 -3.15 -15.51 -0.25
N VAL A 108 -2.05 -14.81 0.08
CA VAL A 108 -1.36 -14.98 1.36
C VAL A 108 -2.20 -14.43 2.53
N GLY A 109 -2.85 -13.28 2.35
CA GLY A 109 -3.74 -12.68 3.33
C GLY A 109 -4.96 -13.55 3.62
N ALA A 110 -5.59 -14.13 2.58
CA ALA A 110 -6.70 -15.06 2.75
C ALA A 110 -6.28 -16.37 3.46
N GLU A 111 -5.11 -16.92 3.14
CA GLU A 111 -4.51 -18.07 3.84
C GLU A 111 -4.27 -17.77 5.32
N SER A 112 -3.64 -16.63 5.61
CA SER A 112 -3.38 -16.21 6.99
C SER A 112 -4.70 -16.02 7.74
N LYS A 113 -5.68 -15.34 7.14
CA LYS A 113 -6.99 -15.11 7.76
C LYS A 113 -7.72 -16.41 8.13
N LYS A 114 -7.64 -17.42 7.27
CA LYS A 114 -8.23 -18.74 7.54
C LYS A 114 -7.53 -19.44 8.71
N LYS A 115 -6.21 -19.30 8.84
CA LYS A 115 -5.40 -19.99 9.85
C LYS A 115 -5.39 -19.28 11.20
N ILE A 116 -5.41 -17.95 11.20
CA ILE A 116 -5.38 -17.10 12.41
C ILE A 116 -6.43 -15.97 12.32
N PRO A 117 -7.73 -16.30 12.40
CA PRO A 117 -8.81 -15.32 12.12
C PRO A 117 -8.82 -14.11 13.05
N ASN A 118 -8.24 -14.25 14.25
CA ASN A 118 -8.20 -13.26 15.32
C ASN A 118 -6.91 -12.43 15.35
N ALA A 119 -5.95 -12.66 14.43
CA ALA A 119 -4.75 -11.84 14.35
C ALA A 119 -5.05 -10.37 14.03
N HIS A 120 -4.21 -9.50 14.55
CA HIS A 120 -4.13 -8.07 14.28
C HIS A 120 -2.94 -7.77 13.37
N THR A 121 -1.83 -8.50 13.52
CA THR A 121 -0.61 -8.35 12.71
C THR A 121 -0.13 -9.68 12.13
N SER A 122 0.72 -9.63 11.11
CA SER A 122 1.38 -10.82 10.58
C SER A 122 2.49 -11.36 11.49
N LEU A 123 2.92 -10.55 12.46
CA LEU A 123 4.02 -10.87 13.38
C LEU A 123 3.57 -11.80 14.50
N GLU A 124 2.30 -11.77 14.89
CA GLU A 124 1.71 -12.72 15.85
C GLU A 124 1.87 -14.17 15.39
N VAL A 125 1.74 -14.43 14.07
CA VAL A 125 2.01 -15.76 13.48
C VAL A 125 3.45 -16.18 13.71
N ILE A 126 4.40 -15.25 13.55
CA ILE A 126 5.83 -15.52 13.76
C ILE A 126 6.10 -15.82 15.23
N LYS A 127 5.49 -15.06 16.16
CA LYS A 127 5.63 -15.29 17.60
C LYS A 127 5.10 -16.67 18.00
N LEU A 128 3.88 -17.00 17.59
CA LEU A 128 3.24 -18.27 17.94
C LEU A 128 3.97 -19.47 17.33
N ARG A 129 4.52 -19.32 16.13
CA ARG A 129 5.18 -20.42 15.43
C ARG A 129 6.64 -20.64 15.82
N TYR A 130 7.41 -19.57 16.03
CA TYR A 130 8.86 -19.65 16.20
C TYR A 130 9.38 -19.06 17.52
N GLY A 131 8.51 -18.37 18.27
CA GLY A 131 8.84 -17.74 19.55
C GLY A 131 9.57 -16.41 19.43
N THR A 132 10.01 -15.90 20.58
CA THR A 132 10.47 -14.52 20.78
C THR A 132 11.61 -14.08 19.86
N SER A 133 12.63 -14.90 19.64
CA SER A 133 13.79 -14.49 18.85
C SER A 133 13.41 -14.17 17.40
N ALA A 134 12.53 -14.96 16.80
CA ALA A 134 12.07 -14.75 15.43
C ALA A 134 11.10 -13.56 15.38
N HIS A 135 10.25 -13.43 16.39
CA HIS A 135 9.33 -12.31 16.51
C HIS A 135 10.05 -10.96 16.55
N VAL A 136 11.08 -10.80 17.40
CA VAL A 136 11.87 -9.57 17.49
C VAL A 136 12.55 -9.22 16.17
N LEU A 137 13.10 -10.22 15.45
CA LEU A 137 13.68 -10.00 14.12
C LEU A 137 12.63 -9.47 13.13
N PHE A 138 11.44 -10.06 13.09
CA PHE A 138 10.40 -9.66 12.14
C PHE A 138 9.72 -8.34 12.53
N ILE A 139 9.63 -8.00 13.83
CA ILE A 139 9.30 -6.64 14.29
C ILE A 139 10.28 -5.64 13.68
N PHE A 140 11.60 -5.90 13.80
CA PHE A 140 12.62 -5.01 13.22
C PHE A 140 12.45 -4.87 11.70
N LEU A 141 12.30 -5.98 10.97
CA LEU A 141 12.14 -5.94 9.51
C LEU A 141 10.86 -5.20 9.08
N SER A 142 9.75 -5.40 9.80
CA SER A 142 8.48 -4.73 9.52
C SER A 142 8.58 -3.23 9.81
N LEU A 143 9.11 -2.84 10.98
CA LEU A 143 9.31 -1.43 11.32
C LEU A 143 10.25 -0.70 10.34
N VAL A 144 11.33 -1.35 9.89
CA VAL A 144 12.21 -0.83 8.82
C VAL A 144 11.43 -0.64 7.51
N THR A 145 10.55 -1.58 7.18
CA THR A 145 9.69 -1.46 6.00
C THR A 145 8.71 -0.30 6.13
N ASN A 146 8.03 -0.17 7.28
CA ASN A 146 7.07 0.90 7.55
C ASN A 146 7.73 2.29 7.51
N ILE A 147 8.92 2.47 8.11
CA ILE A 147 9.62 3.77 8.07
C ILE A 147 10.06 4.13 6.65
N LEU A 148 10.56 3.19 5.86
CA LEU A 148 10.97 3.43 4.47
C LEU A 148 9.76 3.73 3.58
N SER A 149 8.65 3.00 3.77
CA SER A 149 7.37 3.21 3.09
C SER A 149 6.82 4.61 3.35
N CYS A 150 6.63 4.94 4.63
CA CYS A 150 6.08 6.22 5.06
C CYS A 150 6.96 7.40 4.63
N SER A 151 8.27 7.31 4.88
CA SER A 151 9.20 8.40 4.55
C SER A 151 9.34 8.61 3.04
N SER A 152 9.24 7.54 2.23
CA SER A 152 9.26 7.69 0.77
C SER A 152 8.07 8.47 0.24
N MET A 153 6.89 8.31 0.86
CA MET A 153 5.71 9.09 0.49
C MET A 153 5.81 10.54 0.94
N ILE A 154 6.25 10.78 2.18
CA ILE A 154 6.43 12.13 2.72
C ILE A 154 7.49 12.88 1.90
N LEU A 155 8.62 12.25 1.59
CA LEU A 155 9.68 12.84 0.77
C LEU A 155 9.17 13.17 -0.64
N GLY A 156 8.48 12.22 -1.29
CA GLY A 156 7.90 12.42 -2.62
C GLY A 156 6.92 13.60 -2.64
N ALA A 157 5.95 13.62 -1.73
CA ALA A 157 4.97 14.70 -1.67
C ALA A 157 5.59 16.05 -1.29
N SER A 158 6.39 16.09 -0.22
CA SER A 158 7.01 17.33 0.26
C SER A 158 7.91 17.97 -0.81
N SER A 159 8.68 17.17 -1.56
CA SER A 159 9.52 17.67 -2.66
C SER A 159 8.71 18.43 -3.72
N VAL A 160 7.51 17.93 -4.04
CA VAL A 160 6.60 18.58 -5.00
C VAL A 160 6.03 19.88 -4.41
N PHE A 161 5.58 19.89 -3.15
CA PHE A 161 5.11 21.13 -2.49
C PHE A 161 6.21 22.19 -2.43
N MET A 162 7.44 21.79 -2.16
CA MET A 162 8.59 22.69 -2.13
C MET A 162 8.90 23.25 -3.53
N ALA A 163 8.89 22.40 -4.55
CA ALA A 163 9.21 22.80 -5.91
C ALA A 163 8.15 23.72 -6.52
N LEU A 164 6.87 23.42 -6.30
CA LEU A 164 5.77 24.12 -6.95
C LEU A 164 5.25 25.35 -6.19
N CYS A 165 5.31 25.31 -4.86
CA CYS A 165 4.75 26.35 -4.00
C CYS A 165 5.84 27.12 -3.21
N GLY A 166 7.11 26.72 -3.29
CA GLY A 166 8.19 27.38 -2.55
C GLY A 166 8.19 27.13 -1.04
N LEU A 167 7.50 26.09 -0.55
CA LEU A 167 7.44 25.78 0.88
C LEU A 167 8.82 25.45 1.46
N HIS A 168 9.04 25.79 2.73
CA HIS A 168 10.25 25.38 3.44
C HIS A 168 10.26 23.85 3.66
N PRO A 169 11.41 23.15 3.48
CA PRO A 169 11.46 21.70 3.57
C PRO A 169 10.89 21.13 4.87
N VAL A 170 11.26 21.72 6.00
CA VAL A 170 10.77 21.30 7.32
C VAL A 170 9.24 21.47 7.44
N ALA A 171 8.68 22.57 6.92
CA ALA A 171 7.25 22.82 6.96
C ALA A 171 6.48 21.84 6.07
N ALA A 172 6.96 21.61 4.83
CA ALA A 172 6.33 20.67 3.91
C ALA A 172 6.28 19.25 4.49
N ASN A 173 7.36 18.78 5.13
CA ASN A 173 7.41 17.46 5.75
C ASN A 173 6.52 17.35 7.00
N LEU A 174 6.62 18.30 7.93
CA LEU A 174 5.86 18.24 9.19
C LEU A 174 4.36 18.45 9.01
N LEU A 175 3.95 19.38 8.13
CA LEU A 175 2.53 19.71 7.98
C LEU A 175 1.74 18.61 7.26
N ILE A 176 2.36 17.88 6.32
CA ILE A 176 1.77 16.68 5.72
C ILE A 176 1.41 15.69 6.83
N THR A 177 2.34 15.40 7.73
CA THR A 177 2.11 14.42 8.80
C THR A 177 1.16 14.94 9.86
N PHE A 178 1.29 16.21 10.25
CA PHE A 178 0.46 16.81 11.29
C PHE A 178 -1.03 16.76 10.93
N GLY A 179 -1.41 17.09 9.69
CA GLY A 179 -2.81 17.02 9.24
C GLY A 179 -3.39 15.62 9.36
N VAL A 180 -2.59 14.58 9.11
CA VAL A 180 -2.98 13.17 9.21
C VAL A 180 -3.17 12.73 10.65
N LEU A 181 -2.27 13.15 11.54
CA LEU A 181 -2.31 12.79 12.96
C LEU A 181 -3.61 13.25 13.63
N LEU A 182 -4.14 14.42 13.25
CA LEU A 182 -5.36 14.98 13.84
C LEU A 182 -6.57 14.05 13.74
N TYR A 183 -6.73 13.34 12.62
CA TYR A 183 -7.87 12.44 12.42
C TYR A 183 -7.54 10.97 12.71
N THR A 184 -6.28 10.58 12.58
CA THR A 184 -5.86 9.19 12.76
C THR A 184 -5.87 8.79 14.24
N VAL A 185 -5.48 9.70 15.13
CA VAL A 185 -5.51 9.45 16.59
C VAL A 185 -6.93 9.18 17.08
N ILE A 186 -7.95 9.83 16.50
CA ILE A 186 -9.33 9.75 17.02
C ILE A 186 -10.12 8.63 16.33
N GLY A 187 -9.87 8.37 15.05
CA GLY A 187 -10.75 7.51 14.24
C GLY A 187 -10.34 6.04 14.09
N GLY A 188 -9.10 5.67 14.37
CA GLY A 188 -8.60 4.30 14.18
C GLY A 188 -8.70 3.77 12.73
N LEU A 189 -8.63 2.45 12.57
CA LEU A 189 -8.60 1.78 11.27
C LEU A 189 -9.92 1.96 10.50
N LYS A 190 -11.07 1.94 11.17
CA LYS A 190 -12.36 2.09 10.48
C LYS A 190 -12.56 3.49 9.89
N SER A 191 -12.15 4.54 10.61
CA SER A 191 -12.06 5.87 10.04
C SER A 191 -11.14 5.89 8.83
N THR A 192 -10.05 5.12 8.88
CA THR A 192 -9.09 5.03 7.78
C THR A 192 -9.71 4.41 6.53
N PHE A 193 -10.56 3.39 6.66
CA PHE A 193 -11.34 2.84 5.53
C PHE A 193 -12.23 3.90 4.87
N LEU A 194 -12.81 4.80 5.66
CA LEU A 194 -13.67 5.85 5.14
C LEU A 194 -12.88 7.00 4.52
N THR A 195 -11.79 7.46 5.16
CA THR A 195 -10.89 8.44 4.52
C THR A 195 -10.34 7.89 3.22
N ASP A 196 -9.94 6.62 3.20
CA ASP A 196 -9.43 5.93 2.02
C ASP A 196 -10.45 5.97 0.88
N TYR A 197 -11.73 5.70 1.19
CA TYR A 197 -12.79 5.79 0.20
C TYR A 197 -12.92 7.19 -0.37
N ILE A 198 -12.96 8.22 0.49
CA ILE A 198 -13.15 9.61 0.05
C ILE A 198 -11.92 10.11 -0.74
N HIS A 199 -10.71 9.82 -0.27
CA HIS A 199 -9.46 10.13 -0.95
C HIS A 199 -9.43 9.47 -2.33
N THR A 200 -9.71 8.17 -2.40
CA THR A 200 -9.70 7.41 -3.67
C THR A 200 -10.78 7.89 -4.62
N PHE A 201 -11.99 8.16 -4.13
CA PHE A 201 -13.09 8.64 -4.95
C PHE A 201 -12.75 9.98 -5.62
N ILE A 202 -12.23 10.93 -4.85
CA ILE A 202 -11.83 12.25 -5.37
C ILE A 202 -10.62 12.10 -6.31
N ALA A 203 -9.61 11.32 -5.93
CA ALA A 203 -8.41 11.11 -6.73
C ALA A 203 -8.74 10.50 -8.11
N LEU A 204 -9.64 9.51 -8.17
CA LEU A 204 -10.05 8.89 -9.43
C LEU A 204 -10.79 9.86 -10.36
N ILE A 205 -11.59 10.80 -9.82
CA ILE A 205 -12.21 11.86 -10.64
C ILE A 205 -11.12 12.73 -11.27
N ILE A 206 -10.10 13.11 -10.49
CA ILE A 206 -8.97 13.89 -10.98
C ILE A 206 -8.17 13.10 -12.02
N PHE A 207 -7.94 11.81 -11.81
CA PHE A 207 -7.23 10.95 -12.76
C PHE A 207 -8.00 10.78 -14.06
N MET A 208 -9.32 10.61 -14.03
CA MET A 208 -10.15 10.59 -15.24
C MET A 208 -10.04 11.90 -16.03
N TYR A 209 -10.07 13.04 -15.32
CA TYR A 209 -9.88 14.35 -15.93
C TYR A 209 -8.50 14.47 -16.57
N ILE A 210 -7.43 14.21 -15.81
CA ILE A 210 -6.02 14.30 -16.25
C ILE A 210 -5.73 13.35 -17.42
N ALA A 211 -6.22 12.11 -17.38
CA ALA A 211 -6.04 11.14 -18.46
C ALA A 211 -6.74 11.58 -19.75
N THR A 212 -7.91 12.20 -19.66
CA THR A 212 -8.68 12.67 -20.82
C THR A 212 -8.11 13.97 -21.38
N VAL A 213 -7.96 14.98 -20.53
CA VAL A 213 -7.54 16.32 -20.95
C VAL A 213 -6.10 16.34 -21.50
N GLY A 214 -5.26 15.40 -21.06
CA GLY A 214 -3.89 15.25 -21.59
C GLY A 214 -3.86 15.04 -23.11
N VAL A 215 -4.90 14.44 -23.69
CA VAL A 215 -4.98 14.18 -25.14
C VAL A 215 -6.00 15.05 -25.88
N THR A 216 -6.92 15.73 -25.18
CA THR A 216 -7.98 16.53 -25.82
C THR A 216 -7.79 18.04 -25.72
N ASN A 217 -6.81 18.55 -24.98
CA ASN A 217 -6.55 20.00 -24.89
C ASN A 217 -6.08 20.58 -26.23
N ASP A 218 -6.27 21.88 -26.45
CA ASP A 218 -6.02 22.54 -27.74
C ASP A 218 -4.57 22.40 -28.25
N LYS A 219 -3.59 22.27 -27.35
CA LYS A 219 -2.17 22.13 -27.71
C LYS A 219 -1.80 20.72 -28.20
N VAL A 220 -2.57 19.72 -27.81
CA VAL A 220 -2.37 18.30 -28.19
C VAL A 220 -3.40 17.86 -29.23
N GLY A 221 -4.67 18.25 -29.06
CA GLY A 221 -5.79 18.09 -29.98
C GLY A 221 -6.40 16.69 -30.06
N SER A 222 -5.58 15.64 -30.13
CA SER A 222 -6.06 14.25 -30.12
C SER A 222 -4.98 13.24 -29.79
N ILE A 223 -5.37 12.00 -29.48
CA ILE A 223 -4.45 10.86 -29.31
C ILE A 223 -3.55 10.66 -30.55
N GLY A 224 -4.13 10.83 -31.75
CA GLY A 224 -3.36 10.71 -32.99
C GLY A 224 -2.32 11.80 -33.14
N LYS A 225 -2.65 13.04 -32.76
CA LYS A 225 -1.73 14.16 -32.82
C LYS A 225 -0.64 14.05 -31.75
N LEU A 226 -0.92 13.49 -30.57
CA LEU A 226 0.12 13.15 -29.59
C LEU A 226 1.19 12.21 -30.18
N TYR A 227 0.79 11.17 -30.92
CA TYR A 227 1.74 10.31 -31.63
C TYR A 227 2.63 11.11 -32.59
N ASP A 228 2.01 11.96 -33.42
CA ASP A 228 2.73 12.76 -34.40
C ASP A 228 3.74 13.69 -33.72
N LEU A 229 3.34 14.33 -32.62
CA LEU A 229 4.20 15.20 -31.82
C LEU A 229 5.41 14.47 -31.25
N VAL A 230 5.24 13.23 -30.77
CA VAL A 230 6.35 12.43 -30.22
C VAL A 230 7.33 12.01 -31.33
N VAL A 231 6.81 11.58 -32.48
CA VAL A 231 7.64 11.18 -33.63
C VAL A 231 8.40 12.39 -34.19
N GLU A 232 7.69 13.50 -34.44
CA GLU A 232 8.27 14.76 -34.91
C GLU A 232 9.34 15.27 -33.96
N TYR A 233 9.09 15.24 -32.65
CA TYR A 233 10.08 15.61 -31.64
C TYR A 233 11.32 14.73 -31.69
N GLN A 234 11.16 13.40 -31.77
CA GLN A 234 12.30 12.48 -31.87
C GLN A 234 13.15 12.72 -33.13
N GLU A 235 12.50 12.98 -34.28
CA GLU A 235 13.17 13.23 -35.55
C GLU A 235 13.92 14.57 -35.55
N THR A 236 13.29 15.63 -35.05
CA THR A 236 13.85 16.99 -35.05
C THR A 236 14.94 17.20 -34.01
N SER A 237 14.81 16.59 -32.82
CA SER A 237 15.81 16.69 -31.74
C SER A 237 16.98 15.72 -31.90
N GLY A 238 16.83 14.69 -32.75
CA GLY A 238 17.78 13.57 -32.82
C GLY A 238 17.83 12.73 -31.54
N LEU A 239 16.79 12.78 -30.70
CA LEU A 239 16.75 12.05 -29.43
C LEU A 239 16.91 10.53 -29.66
N TYR A 240 17.93 9.97 -29.02
CA TYR A 240 18.22 8.54 -29.04
C TYR A 240 18.35 7.97 -27.62
N ILE A 241 17.41 7.11 -27.22
CA ILE A 241 17.45 6.47 -25.90
C ILE A 241 18.25 5.16 -25.98
N LYS A 242 19.44 5.16 -25.38
CA LYS A 242 20.32 3.99 -25.34
C LYS A 242 19.59 2.78 -24.73
N GLY A 243 19.55 1.68 -25.47
CA GLY A 243 18.90 0.43 -25.04
C GLY A 243 17.45 0.28 -25.49
N ASN A 244 16.88 1.30 -26.14
CA ASN A 244 15.58 1.18 -26.81
C ASN A 244 15.77 0.73 -28.26
N TYR A 245 14.83 -0.05 -28.80
CA TYR A 245 14.83 -0.38 -30.23
C TYR A 245 14.72 0.90 -31.07
N LYS A 246 15.72 1.10 -31.96
CA LYS A 246 15.94 2.34 -32.72
C LYS A 246 15.96 3.62 -31.86
N GLY A 247 16.26 3.51 -30.56
CA GLY A 247 16.24 4.64 -29.63
C GLY A 247 14.84 5.21 -29.33
N SER A 248 13.75 4.56 -29.76
CA SER A 248 12.40 5.13 -29.71
C SER A 248 11.78 5.15 -28.32
N LEU A 249 10.99 6.19 -28.04
CA LEU A 249 10.09 6.26 -26.88
C LEU A 249 8.87 5.33 -27.01
N LEU A 250 8.54 4.93 -28.23
CA LEU A 250 7.32 4.21 -28.59
C LEU A 250 7.60 2.72 -28.85
N THR A 251 8.38 2.08 -27.97
CA THR A 251 8.70 0.64 -28.07
C THR A 251 8.64 -0.04 -26.71
N MET A 252 8.22 -1.31 -26.71
CA MET A 252 8.32 -2.17 -25.52
C MET A 252 9.72 -2.77 -25.36
N LYS A 253 10.56 -2.74 -26.40
CA LYS A 253 11.96 -3.15 -26.35
C LYS A 253 12.84 -2.02 -25.81
N SER A 254 12.68 -1.75 -24.51
CA SER A 254 13.36 -0.68 -23.76
C SER A 254 14.08 -1.25 -22.54
N LYS A 255 15.41 -1.38 -22.60
CA LYS A 255 16.19 -1.98 -21.49
C LYS A 255 15.99 -1.25 -20.16
N GLY A 256 15.98 0.08 -20.18
CA GLY A 256 15.80 0.90 -18.98
C GLY A 256 14.41 0.73 -18.35
N SER A 257 13.36 0.60 -19.17
CA SER A 257 12.00 0.32 -18.68
C SER A 257 11.91 -1.05 -18.01
N TRP A 258 12.56 -2.08 -18.55
CA TRP A 258 12.58 -3.41 -17.94
C TRP A 258 13.38 -3.46 -16.65
N TYR A 259 14.54 -2.81 -16.58
CA TYR A 259 15.26 -2.68 -15.31
C TYR A 259 14.42 -1.97 -14.26
N PHE A 260 13.78 -0.86 -14.64
CA PHE A 260 12.85 -0.15 -13.76
C PHE A 260 11.72 -1.06 -13.25
N GLY A 261 11.02 -1.74 -14.16
CA GLY A 261 9.93 -2.65 -13.82
C GLY A 261 10.37 -3.77 -12.87
N LEU A 262 11.52 -4.39 -13.12
CA LEU A 262 12.05 -5.45 -12.24
C LEU A 262 12.45 -4.94 -10.85
N ILE A 263 13.13 -3.79 -10.77
CA ILE A 263 13.49 -3.17 -9.49
C ILE A 263 12.23 -2.90 -8.66
N HIS A 264 11.21 -2.32 -9.29
CA HIS A 264 9.95 -2.03 -8.62
C HIS A 264 9.19 -3.30 -8.25
N ASN A 265 9.25 -4.34 -9.08
CA ASN A 265 8.60 -5.61 -8.79
C ASN A 265 9.15 -6.23 -7.52
N ILE A 266 10.47 -6.22 -7.40
CA ILE A 266 11.14 -6.72 -6.21
C ILE A 266 10.83 -5.83 -5.00
N GLY A 267 11.08 -4.52 -5.11
CA GLY A 267 10.95 -3.60 -3.98
C GLY A 267 9.53 -3.51 -3.40
N ASP A 268 8.51 -3.51 -4.27
CA ASP A 268 7.13 -3.37 -3.83
C ASP A 268 6.51 -4.70 -3.37
N ILE A 269 7.05 -5.86 -3.77
CA ILE A 269 6.75 -7.14 -3.09
C ILE A 269 7.26 -7.09 -1.65
N GLY A 270 8.45 -6.49 -1.46
CA GLY A 270 9.05 -6.22 -0.14
C GLY A 270 8.13 -5.37 0.72
N LEU A 271 7.69 -4.23 0.19
CA LEU A 271 6.71 -3.39 0.87
C LEU A 271 5.43 -4.16 1.17
N THR A 272 4.79 -4.75 0.16
CA THR A 272 3.48 -5.39 0.30
C THR A 272 3.44 -6.48 1.37
N VAL A 273 4.49 -7.32 1.43
CA VAL A 273 4.50 -8.48 2.32
C VAL A 273 5.03 -8.15 3.71
N MET A 274 6.01 -7.24 3.85
CA MET A 274 6.61 -6.92 5.15
C MET A 274 5.95 -5.75 5.88
N ASP A 275 5.18 -4.92 5.18
CA ASP A 275 4.47 -3.78 5.75
C ASP A 275 3.14 -4.23 6.36
N SER A 276 3.00 -4.06 7.68
CA SER A 276 1.82 -4.52 8.41
C SER A 276 0.53 -3.77 8.04
N SER A 277 0.59 -2.62 7.35
CA SER A 277 -0.60 -1.85 6.97
C SER A 277 -1.47 -2.60 5.95
N PHE A 278 -0.86 -3.35 5.05
CA PHE A 278 -1.60 -4.15 4.07
C PHE A 278 -2.26 -5.37 4.73
N TRP A 279 -1.60 -5.99 5.72
CA TRP A 279 -2.15 -7.10 6.47
C TRP A 279 -3.38 -6.70 7.29
N GLN A 280 -3.38 -5.51 7.89
CA GLN A 280 -4.55 -4.99 8.61
C GLN A 280 -5.80 -4.95 7.73
N LYS A 281 -5.66 -4.54 6.46
CA LYS A 281 -6.78 -4.54 5.48
C LYS A 281 -7.22 -5.95 5.08
N ALA A 282 -6.29 -6.89 4.98
CA ALA A 282 -6.63 -8.30 4.78
C ALA A 282 -7.35 -8.89 6.01
N TYR A 283 -6.96 -8.50 7.22
CA TYR A 283 -7.58 -8.97 8.46
C TYR A 283 -8.92 -8.31 8.79
N SER A 284 -9.22 -7.14 8.24
CA SER A 284 -10.49 -6.42 8.48
C SER A 284 -11.68 -6.90 7.64
N ALA A 285 -11.49 -7.85 6.74
CA ALA A 285 -12.54 -8.43 5.91
C ALA A 285 -12.61 -9.95 6.07
N ASP A 286 -13.78 -10.52 5.74
CA ASP A 286 -13.95 -11.97 5.62
C ASP A 286 -13.17 -12.50 4.40
N VAL A 287 -12.75 -13.77 4.39
CA VAL A 287 -12.05 -14.37 3.23
C VAL A 287 -12.88 -14.25 1.95
N THR A 288 -14.20 -14.44 2.06
CA THR A 288 -15.12 -14.36 0.91
C THR A 288 -15.31 -12.95 0.38
N ALA A 289 -14.95 -11.92 1.15
CA ALA A 289 -14.92 -10.52 0.72
C ALA A 289 -13.52 -10.06 0.30
N THR A 290 -12.48 -10.53 0.99
CA THR A 290 -11.07 -10.18 0.78
C THR A 290 -10.63 -10.54 -0.63
N VAL A 291 -10.81 -11.79 -1.04
CA VAL A 291 -10.33 -12.26 -2.36
C VAL A 291 -10.91 -11.45 -3.54
N PRO A 292 -12.25 -11.31 -3.69
CA PRO A 292 -12.80 -10.51 -4.80
C PRO A 292 -12.41 -9.03 -4.69
N ALA A 293 -12.35 -8.47 -3.48
CA ALA A 293 -11.95 -7.08 -3.29
C ALA A 293 -10.51 -6.80 -3.77
N TYR A 294 -9.57 -7.69 -3.43
CA TYR A 294 -8.19 -7.60 -3.89
C TYR A 294 -8.04 -7.84 -5.39
N ILE A 295 -8.85 -8.72 -6.00
CA ILE A 295 -8.86 -8.89 -7.46
C ILE A 295 -9.31 -7.58 -8.15
N ILE A 296 -10.36 -6.94 -7.64
CA ILE A 296 -10.83 -5.64 -8.15
C ILE A 296 -9.74 -4.57 -7.97
N GLY A 297 -9.11 -4.50 -6.79
CA GLY A 297 -8.00 -3.57 -6.53
C GLY A 297 -6.79 -3.79 -7.44
N SER A 298 -6.41 -5.06 -7.66
CA SER A 298 -5.32 -5.46 -8.56
C SER A 298 -5.56 -5.00 -10.00
N LEU A 299 -6.79 -5.15 -10.51
CA LEU A 299 -7.14 -4.63 -11.84
C LEU A 299 -7.22 -3.09 -11.84
N GLY A 300 -7.66 -2.50 -10.73
CA GLY A 300 -7.84 -1.07 -10.55
C GLY A 300 -6.54 -0.26 -10.56
N VAL A 301 -5.41 -0.86 -10.17
CA VAL A 301 -4.13 -0.14 -10.08
C VAL A 301 -3.63 0.38 -11.43
N TYR A 302 -4.12 -0.19 -12.55
CA TYR A 302 -3.86 0.32 -13.89
C TYR A 302 -4.50 1.69 -14.18
N SER A 303 -5.36 2.22 -13.32
CA SER A 303 -5.96 3.54 -13.47
C SER A 303 -4.98 4.71 -13.31
N LEU A 304 -3.82 4.47 -12.71
CA LEU A 304 -2.87 5.52 -12.35
C LEU A 304 -1.61 5.48 -13.23
N SER A 305 -0.67 4.59 -12.95
CA SER A 305 0.63 4.53 -13.64
C SER A 305 0.52 4.42 -15.15
N PHE A 306 -0.44 3.66 -15.65
CA PHE A 306 -0.52 3.34 -17.06
C PHE A 306 -0.91 4.55 -17.93
N PRO A 307 -2.04 5.24 -17.70
CA PRO A 307 -2.40 6.44 -18.44
C PRO A 307 -1.46 7.62 -18.14
N ILE A 308 -1.08 7.84 -16.89
CA ILE A 308 -0.23 9.00 -16.54
C ILE A 308 1.17 8.84 -17.10
N GLY A 309 1.79 7.68 -16.92
CA GLY A 309 3.08 7.38 -17.54
C GLY A 309 3.00 7.56 -19.06
N THR A 310 2.05 6.88 -19.72
CA THR A 310 1.93 6.90 -21.19
C THR A 310 1.69 8.31 -21.73
N ILE A 311 0.71 9.03 -21.19
CA ILE A 311 0.26 10.31 -21.77
C ILE A 311 1.17 11.43 -21.27
N TRP A 312 1.27 11.61 -19.96
CA TRP A 312 1.95 12.76 -19.37
C TRP A 312 3.47 12.64 -19.39
N GLY A 313 4.01 11.42 -19.32
CA GLY A 313 5.45 11.19 -19.52
C GLY A 313 5.90 11.51 -20.95
N LEU A 314 5.10 11.13 -21.96
CA LEU A 314 5.38 11.51 -23.36
C LEU A 314 5.21 13.00 -23.60
N LEU A 315 4.14 13.61 -23.07
CA LEU A 315 3.92 15.05 -23.17
C LEU A 315 5.05 15.83 -22.51
N ASN A 316 5.53 15.40 -21.35
CA ASN A 316 6.66 16.05 -20.69
C ASN A 316 7.90 16.05 -21.58
N ARG A 317 8.17 14.95 -22.29
CA ARG A 317 9.29 14.85 -23.22
C ARG A 317 9.15 15.76 -24.43
N VAL A 318 7.95 15.88 -24.99
CA VAL A 318 7.66 16.72 -26.17
C VAL A 318 7.66 18.20 -25.83
N PHE A 319 7.11 18.57 -24.68
CA PHE A 319 6.86 19.97 -24.32
C PHE A 319 8.02 20.64 -23.59
N GLU A 320 8.99 19.89 -23.02
CA GLU A 320 10.16 20.46 -22.32
C GLU A 320 10.89 21.54 -23.15
N ASN A 321 11.00 21.35 -24.46
CA ASN A 321 11.73 22.26 -25.36
C ASN A 321 10.84 23.34 -26.00
N ARG A 322 9.67 23.63 -25.43
CA ARG A 322 8.72 24.62 -25.97
C ARG A 322 8.62 25.86 -25.07
N PRO A 323 8.32 27.05 -25.64
CA PRO A 323 8.25 28.30 -24.87
C PRO A 323 7.23 28.31 -23.73
N GLU A 324 6.21 27.46 -23.76
CA GLU A 324 5.21 27.40 -22.70
C GLU A 324 5.69 26.57 -21.49
N PHE A 325 6.79 25.83 -21.63
CA PHE A 325 7.36 25.08 -20.53
C PHE A 325 8.06 26.02 -19.54
N PRO A 326 7.82 25.88 -18.22
CA PRO A 326 8.32 26.84 -17.25
C PRO A 326 9.84 27.08 -17.29
N LEU A 327 10.61 26.03 -17.58
CA LEU A 327 12.08 26.07 -17.59
C LEU A 327 12.67 26.36 -18.98
N TYR A 328 11.86 26.73 -19.98
CA TYR A 328 12.38 27.05 -21.30
C TYR A 328 13.24 28.33 -21.29
N PRO A 329 14.41 28.37 -21.95
CA PRO A 329 14.98 27.35 -22.84
C PRO A 329 15.93 26.33 -22.17
N ASP A 330 16.19 26.47 -20.87
CA ASP A 330 17.22 25.69 -20.15
C ASP A 330 16.87 24.21 -19.95
N GLY A 331 15.57 23.88 -19.83
CA GLY A 331 15.07 22.52 -19.61
C GLY A 331 15.20 22.02 -18.18
N MET A 332 14.86 20.75 -17.92
CA MET A 332 14.90 20.16 -16.58
C MET A 332 16.32 19.75 -16.17
N SER A 333 16.73 20.11 -14.96
CA SER A 333 17.97 19.60 -14.37
C SER A 333 17.85 18.10 -13.99
N LYS A 334 18.99 17.46 -13.72
CA LYS A 334 19.01 16.08 -13.18
C LYS A 334 18.20 15.94 -11.89
N MET A 335 18.17 16.99 -11.06
CA MET A 335 17.41 17.01 -9.82
C MET A 335 15.91 17.08 -10.09
N ASP A 336 15.49 17.90 -11.06
CA ASP A 336 14.07 17.99 -11.46
C ASP A 336 13.58 16.64 -12.01
N ILE A 337 14.41 15.95 -12.80
CA ILE A 337 14.12 14.62 -13.32
C ILE A 337 14.08 13.60 -12.18
N ASN A 338 15.09 13.54 -11.30
CA ASN A 338 15.14 12.53 -10.22
C ASN A 338 14.09 12.73 -9.10
N ASN A 339 13.53 13.94 -8.97
CA ASN A 339 12.39 14.21 -8.08
C ASN A 339 11.05 14.25 -8.83
N ALA A 340 11.05 13.93 -10.13
CA ALA A 340 9.86 13.77 -10.96
C ALA A 340 8.95 15.01 -11.06
N TYR A 341 9.54 16.21 -11.10
CA TYR A 341 8.78 17.46 -11.22
C TYR A 341 8.18 17.70 -12.61
N GLY A 342 8.70 17.01 -13.64
CA GLY A 342 8.28 17.18 -15.03
C GLY A 342 6.79 17.01 -15.27
N LEU A 343 6.11 16.14 -14.52
CA LEU A 343 4.66 15.98 -14.59
C LEU A 343 3.93 17.32 -14.40
N PHE A 344 4.29 18.05 -13.35
CA PHE A 344 3.63 19.31 -12.98
C PHE A 344 4.04 20.46 -13.88
N TYR A 345 5.30 20.53 -14.31
CA TYR A 345 5.74 21.51 -15.30
C TYR A 345 4.98 21.35 -16.62
N THR A 346 4.68 20.11 -17.01
CA THR A 346 3.87 19.80 -18.20
C THR A 346 2.40 20.17 -18.00
N MET A 347 1.83 19.89 -16.82
CA MET A 347 0.47 20.35 -16.47
C MET A 347 0.35 21.88 -16.56
N TYR A 348 1.34 22.61 -16.05
CA TYR A 348 1.38 24.06 -16.17
C TYR A 348 1.43 24.50 -17.64
N ALA A 349 2.38 23.93 -18.41
CA ALA A 349 2.57 24.29 -19.81
C ALA A 349 1.31 24.06 -20.65
N LEU A 350 0.55 22.99 -20.37
CA LEU A 350 -0.63 22.63 -21.15
C LEU A 350 -1.91 23.29 -20.68
N LEU A 351 -2.12 23.42 -19.37
CA LEU A 351 -3.42 23.74 -18.76
C LEU A 351 -3.36 24.86 -17.71
N GLY A 352 -2.17 25.38 -17.39
CA GLY A 352 -1.96 26.44 -16.41
C GLY A 352 -2.08 25.99 -14.95
N LYS A 353 -2.19 26.98 -14.05
CA LYS A 353 -2.07 26.79 -12.60
C LYS A 353 -3.15 25.87 -12.00
N GLY A 354 -4.37 25.89 -12.55
CA GLY A 354 -5.48 25.09 -12.04
C GLY A 354 -5.22 23.58 -12.10
N ALA A 355 -4.63 23.10 -13.21
CA ALA A 355 -4.26 21.69 -13.35
C ALA A 355 -3.12 21.27 -12.43
N VAL A 356 -2.14 22.17 -12.21
CA VAL A 356 -1.07 21.97 -11.23
C VAL A 356 -1.65 21.83 -9.82
N GLY A 357 -2.61 22.70 -9.48
CA GLY A 357 -3.36 22.60 -8.22
C GLY A 357 -4.11 21.28 -8.09
N ALA A 358 -4.84 20.83 -9.11
CA ALA A 358 -5.53 19.54 -9.09
C ALA A 358 -4.55 18.36 -8.92
N GLY A 359 -3.42 18.35 -9.63
CA GLY A 359 -2.38 17.33 -9.48
C GLY A 359 -1.75 17.34 -8.09
N LEU A 360 -1.47 18.52 -7.53
CA LEU A 360 -0.94 18.67 -6.18
C LEU A 360 -1.95 18.19 -5.13
N PHE A 361 -3.24 18.41 -5.36
CA PHE A 361 -4.29 17.87 -4.51
C PHE A 361 -4.32 16.34 -4.54
N SER A 362 -4.16 15.72 -5.71
CA SER A 362 -4.04 14.25 -5.79
C SER A 362 -2.83 13.71 -5.03
N ILE A 363 -1.69 14.42 -5.06
CA ILE A 363 -0.51 14.08 -4.23
C ILE A 363 -0.86 14.15 -2.75
N PHE A 364 -1.55 15.21 -2.32
CA PHE A 364 -2.02 15.35 -0.94
C PHE A 364 -2.91 14.17 -0.52
N LEU A 365 -3.94 13.82 -1.31
CA LEU A 365 -4.84 12.71 -1.00
C LEU A 365 -4.11 11.36 -0.91
N ALA A 366 -3.13 11.13 -1.78
CA ALA A 366 -2.33 9.91 -1.81
C ALA A 366 -1.38 9.79 -0.60
N VAL A 367 -0.67 10.88 -0.25
CA VAL A 367 0.26 10.87 0.89
C VAL A 367 -0.48 10.78 2.22
N THR A 368 -1.62 11.48 2.38
CA THR A 368 -2.37 11.44 3.64
C THR A 368 -2.97 10.06 3.90
N SER A 369 -3.54 9.43 2.87
CA SER A 369 -4.00 8.03 2.90
C SER A 369 -2.89 7.09 3.38
N THR A 370 -1.71 7.18 2.77
CA THR A 370 -0.59 6.29 3.11
C THR A 370 -0.08 6.55 4.53
N VAL A 371 0.15 7.81 4.92
CA VAL A 371 0.65 8.15 6.26
C VAL A 371 -0.34 7.69 7.35
N SER A 372 -1.66 7.78 7.12
CA SER A 372 -2.65 7.25 8.08
C SER A 372 -2.54 5.73 8.22
N ALA A 373 -2.44 4.99 7.11
CA ALA A 373 -2.29 3.54 7.17
C ALA A 373 -0.98 3.11 7.86
N GLN A 374 0.13 3.82 7.61
CA GLN A 374 1.42 3.52 8.22
C GLN A 374 1.45 3.79 9.72
N THR A 375 0.87 4.91 10.17
CA THR A 375 0.81 5.24 11.60
C THR A 375 -0.03 4.25 12.39
N ILE A 376 -1.16 3.79 11.85
CA ILE A 376 -1.98 2.74 12.49
C ILE A 376 -1.27 1.39 12.47
N SER A 377 -0.57 1.07 11.39
CA SER A 377 0.22 -0.15 11.30
C SER A 377 1.33 -0.22 12.35
N VAL A 378 2.10 0.86 12.51
CA VAL A 378 3.17 0.88 13.51
C VAL A 378 2.58 0.92 14.91
N SER A 379 1.49 1.66 15.12
CA SER A 379 0.75 1.65 16.36
C SER A 379 0.32 0.24 16.79
N SER A 380 -0.18 -0.60 15.88
CA SER A 380 -0.56 -1.98 16.23
C SER A 380 0.64 -2.86 16.59
N ILE A 381 1.78 -2.68 15.91
CA ILE A 381 3.02 -3.39 16.26
C ILE A 381 3.45 -2.98 17.67
N LEU A 382 3.43 -1.68 18.00
CA LEU A 382 3.79 -1.21 19.33
C LEU A 382 2.84 -1.72 20.42
N SER A 383 1.53 -1.76 20.16
CA SER A 383 0.55 -2.20 21.15
C SER A 383 0.51 -3.72 21.35
N PHE A 384 0.45 -4.51 20.27
CA PHE A 384 0.26 -5.96 20.37
C PHE A 384 1.58 -6.73 20.37
N ASP A 385 2.48 -6.39 19.45
CA ASP A 385 3.71 -7.16 19.22
C ASP A 385 4.84 -6.75 20.18
N ILE A 386 4.74 -5.58 20.82
CA ILE A 386 5.70 -5.11 21.83
C ILE A 386 5.07 -5.02 23.21
N TYR A 387 4.09 -4.12 23.41
CA TYR A 387 3.57 -3.83 24.74
C TYR A 387 2.85 -5.03 25.34
N ARG A 388 1.81 -5.54 24.69
CA ARG A 388 1.10 -6.74 25.16
C ARG A 388 2.00 -7.97 25.11
N ALA A 389 2.83 -8.10 24.09
CA ALA A 389 3.65 -9.29 23.92
C ALA A 389 4.73 -9.48 25.00
N TYR A 390 5.28 -8.39 25.55
CA TYR A 390 6.50 -8.41 26.37
C TYR A 390 6.50 -7.50 27.61
N ILE A 391 5.69 -6.43 27.63
CA ILE A 391 5.68 -5.45 28.72
C ILE A 391 4.55 -5.73 29.70
N ASN A 392 3.30 -5.81 29.21
CA ASN A 392 2.13 -6.14 30.00
C ASN A 392 1.21 -7.13 29.25
N PRO A 393 1.39 -8.45 29.43
CA PRO A 393 0.56 -9.49 28.80
C PRO A 393 -0.94 -9.39 29.09
N ASP A 394 -1.29 -8.87 30.27
CA ASP A 394 -2.66 -8.74 30.75
C ASP A 394 -3.27 -7.37 30.43
N ALA A 395 -2.65 -6.59 29.54
CA ALA A 395 -3.13 -5.28 29.15
C ALA A 395 -4.56 -5.35 28.56
N GLY A 396 -5.49 -4.65 29.21
CA GLY A 396 -6.87 -4.47 28.75
C GLY A 396 -7.01 -3.43 27.62
N ASN A 397 -8.24 -3.24 27.15
CA ASN A 397 -8.55 -2.38 26.00
C ASN A 397 -8.09 -0.92 26.20
N SER A 398 -8.34 -0.34 27.38
CA SER A 398 -8.02 1.07 27.66
C SER A 398 -6.51 1.36 27.64
N GLU A 399 -5.69 0.41 28.10
CA GLU A 399 -4.23 0.52 28.04
C GLU A 399 -3.72 0.39 26.61
N LEU A 400 -4.19 -0.61 25.86
CA LEU A 400 -3.76 -0.84 24.49
C LEU A 400 -4.12 0.33 23.57
N ILE A 401 -5.29 0.95 23.76
CA ILE A 401 -5.68 2.16 23.02
C ILE A 401 -4.75 3.33 23.35
N ARG A 402 -4.37 3.50 24.62
CA ARG A 402 -3.43 4.57 25.02
C ARG A 402 -2.06 4.38 24.38
N VAL A 403 -1.53 3.16 24.41
CA VAL A 403 -0.26 2.80 23.74
C VAL A 403 -0.37 3.02 22.24
N SER A 404 -1.53 2.72 21.65
CA SER A 404 -1.80 2.92 20.24
C SER A 404 -1.78 4.40 19.85
N HIS A 405 -2.51 5.26 20.58
CA HIS A 405 -2.47 6.71 20.35
C HIS A 405 -1.05 7.28 20.48
N PHE A 406 -0.28 6.82 21.47
CA PHE A 406 1.12 7.19 21.60
C PHE A 406 1.93 6.75 20.35
N GLY A 407 1.73 5.51 19.89
CA GLY A 407 2.39 4.96 18.72
C GLY A 407 2.12 5.75 17.44
N VAL A 408 0.86 6.15 17.22
CA VAL A 408 0.45 7.01 16.08
C VAL A 408 1.23 8.32 16.09
N VAL A 409 1.22 9.04 17.22
CA VAL A 409 1.88 10.35 17.35
C VAL A 409 3.40 10.23 17.23
N PHE A 410 4.01 9.28 17.95
CA PHE A 410 5.44 9.04 17.93
C PHE A 410 5.92 8.70 16.52
N PHE A 411 5.30 7.72 15.86
CA PHE A 411 5.73 7.29 14.54
C PHE A 411 5.51 8.37 13.48
N GLY A 412 4.41 9.14 13.56
CA GLY A 412 4.18 10.25 12.64
C GLY A 412 5.31 11.28 12.66
N PHE A 413 5.67 11.79 13.85
CA PHE A 413 6.77 12.75 13.97
C PHE A 413 8.13 12.13 13.65
N PHE A 414 8.35 10.86 14.01
CA PHE A 414 9.58 10.14 13.68
C PHE A 414 9.75 10.00 12.17
N ALA A 415 8.70 9.60 11.44
CA ALA A 415 8.73 9.48 9.98
C ALA A 415 8.92 10.83 9.28
N ALA A 416 8.27 11.90 9.77
CA ALA A 416 8.50 13.24 9.25
C ALA A 416 9.96 13.70 9.48
N GLY A 417 10.51 13.45 10.67
CA GLY A 417 11.91 13.74 11.00
C GLY A 417 12.90 12.94 10.14
N PHE A 418 12.63 11.65 9.92
CA PHE A 418 13.43 10.82 9.03
C PHE A 418 13.38 11.30 7.58
N SER A 419 12.21 11.71 7.10
CA SER A 419 12.06 12.31 5.76
C SER A 419 12.83 13.64 5.62
N ILE A 420 12.83 14.48 6.66
CA ILE A 420 13.66 15.70 6.70
C ILE A 420 15.15 15.36 6.62
N MET A 421 15.61 14.34 7.36
CA MET A 421 16.99 13.86 7.29
C MET A 421 17.34 13.39 5.87
N LEU A 422 16.47 12.62 5.21
CA LEU A 422 16.68 12.18 3.82
C LEU A 422 16.79 13.36 2.86
N HIS A 423 15.94 14.38 3.03
CA HIS A 423 15.99 15.59 2.21
C HIS A 423 17.34 16.31 2.34
N TYR A 424 17.82 16.54 3.57
CA TYR A 424 19.12 17.21 3.79
C TYR A 424 20.33 16.34 3.43
N ALA A 425 20.14 15.02 3.29
CA ALA A 425 21.14 14.11 2.77
C ALA A 425 21.14 14.03 1.22
N ASP A 426 20.38 14.91 0.54
CA ASP A 426 20.24 14.96 -0.93
C ASP A 426 19.73 13.64 -1.54
N ILE A 427 18.93 12.88 -0.78
CA ILE A 427 18.30 11.67 -1.28
C ILE A 427 17.09 12.04 -2.14
N SER A 428 17.14 11.65 -3.42
CA SER A 428 16.04 11.86 -4.35
C SER A 428 14.96 10.78 -4.21
N VAL A 429 13.77 11.09 -4.73
CA VAL A 429 12.64 10.14 -4.80
C VAL A 429 13.05 8.87 -5.54
N THR A 430 13.73 9.00 -6.70
CA THR A 430 14.21 7.84 -7.46
C THR A 430 15.25 7.01 -6.70
N TRP A 431 16.18 7.64 -5.97
CA TRP A 431 17.18 6.91 -5.20
C TRP A 431 16.52 6.03 -4.14
N LEU A 432 15.62 6.61 -3.35
CA LEU A 432 14.93 5.90 -2.28
C LEU A 432 14.03 4.78 -2.83
N ALA A 433 13.34 5.05 -3.94
CA ALA A 433 12.50 4.08 -4.63
C ALA A 433 13.28 2.82 -5.07
N TYR A 434 14.55 2.97 -5.44
CA TYR A 434 15.39 1.84 -5.86
C TYR A 434 16.11 1.16 -4.68
N PHE A 435 16.59 1.95 -3.71
CA PHE A 435 17.34 1.46 -2.55
C PHE A 435 16.49 0.59 -1.61
N LYS A 436 15.20 0.94 -1.41
CA LYS A 436 14.36 0.31 -0.38
C LYS A 436 14.32 -1.23 -0.46
N SER A 437 14.39 -1.79 -1.67
CA SER A 437 14.25 -3.25 -1.90
C SER A 437 15.29 -4.08 -1.13
N MET A 438 16.50 -3.56 -0.93
CA MET A 438 17.58 -4.27 -0.24
C MET A 438 17.27 -4.51 1.24
N LEU A 439 16.45 -3.65 1.85
CA LEU A 439 16.09 -3.72 3.27
C LEU A 439 14.71 -4.35 3.50
N THR A 440 13.79 -4.21 2.55
CA THR A 440 12.40 -4.70 2.71
C THR A 440 12.20 -6.13 2.24
N CYS A 441 12.91 -6.59 1.21
CA CYS A 441 12.76 -7.93 0.66
C CYS A 441 13.27 -9.12 1.52
N PRO A 442 14.27 -9.00 2.42
CA PRO A 442 14.87 -10.15 3.10
C PRO A 442 13.89 -11.02 3.92
N GLY A 443 12.81 -10.43 4.45
CA GLY A 443 11.80 -11.14 5.22
C GLY A 443 10.64 -11.75 4.39
N VAL A 444 10.52 -11.41 3.10
CA VAL A 444 9.33 -11.71 2.28
C VAL A 444 9.06 -13.20 2.16
N ILE A 445 9.96 -13.95 1.52
CA ILE A 445 9.78 -15.38 1.30
C ILE A 445 9.71 -16.13 2.63
N PRO A 446 10.57 -15.84 3.63
CA PRO A 446 10.44 -16.41 4.96
C PRO A 446 9.05 -16.20 5.60
N LEU A 447 8.44 -15.02 5.48
CA LEU A 447 7.10 -14.72 6.01
C LEU A 447 6.00 -15.50 5.25
N ILE A 448 6.06 -15.53 3.92
CA ILE A 448 5.11 -16.31 3.11
C ILE A 448 5.19 -17.79 3.47
N CYS A 449 6.40 -18.36 3.60
CA CYS A 449 6.60 -19.73 4.05
C CYS A 449 6.09 -19.96 5.48
N SER A 450 6.14 -18.94 6.34
CA SER A 450 5.66 -19.03 7.72
C SER A 450 4.13 -19.24 7.79
N ILE A 451 3.42 -18.84 6.74
CA ILE A 451 1.96 -19.03 6.62
C ILE A 451 1.63 -20.23 5.75
N THR A 452 2.43 -20.56 4.74
CA THR A 452 2.07 -21.56 3.71
C THR A 452 2.77 -22.90 3.86
N TRP A 453 3.95 -22.96 4.46
CA TRP A 453 4.79 -24.15 4.50
C TRP A 453 4.97 -24.68 5.93
N THR A 454 4.52 -25.90 6.21
CA THR A 454 4.52 -26.50 7.56
C THR A 454 5.91 -26.86 8.09
N ARG A 455 6.90 -27.09 7.21
CA ARG A 455 8.23 -27.62 7.59
C ARG A 455 9.34 -26.57 7.67
N GLN A 456 9.01 -25.30 7.53
CA GLN A 456 9.99 -24.23 7.68
C GLN A 456 10.53 -24.23 9.12
N SER A 457 11.86 -24.28 9.25
CA SER A 457 12.52 -24.36 10.56
C SER A 457 12.76 -22.98 11.18
N LYS A 458 12.83 -22.92 12.51
CA LYS A 458 13.17 -21.69 13.24
C LYS A 458 14.54 -21.12 12.83
N ALA A 459 15.51 -21.99 12.54
CA ALA A 459 16.83 -21.58 12.06
C ALA A 459 16.74 -20.87 10.70
N ALA A 460 15.90 -21.38 9.79
CA ALA A 460 15.70 -20.78 8.48
C ALA A 460 15.12 -19.35 8.57
N VAL A 461 14.10 -19.16 9.42
CA VAL A 461 13.46 -17.85 9.62
C VAL A 461 14.40 -16.82 10.25
N LEU A 462 15.33 -17.25 11.10
CA LEU A 462 16.29 -16.36 11.76
C LEU A 462 17.50 -16.01 10.89
N ILE A 463 18.10 -17.02 10.25
CA ILE A 463 19.39 -16.86 9.56
C ILE A 463 19.19 -16.23 8.18
N SER A 464 18.15 -16.66 7.45
CA SER A 464 17.99 -16.26 6.04
C SER A 464 17.81 -14.75 5.84
N PRO A 465 17.00 -14.00 6.62
CA PRO A 465 16.86 -12.56 6.39
C PRO A 465 18.15 -11.80 6.73
N VAL A 466 18.85 -12.19 7.80
CA VAL A 466 20.07 -11.51 8.27
C VAL A 466 21.21 -11.64 7.26
N VAL A 467 21.48 -12.87 6.80
CA VAL A 467 22.50 -13.13 5.78
C VAL A 467 22.19 -12.36 4.50
N THR A 468 20.92 -12.34 4.12
CA THR A 468 20.47 -11.69 2.90
C THR A 468 20.57 -10.15 2.96
N ILE A 469 20.32 -9.50 4.10
CA ILE A 469 20.55 -8.05 4.23
C ILE A 469 22.00 -7.71 3.91
N CYS A 470 22.95 -8.42 4.54
CA CYS A 470 24.38 -8.23 4.31
C CYS A 470 24.76 -8.51 2.86
N ALA A 471 24.24 -9.59 2.27
CA ALA A 471 24.51 -9.95 0.88
C ALA A 471 23.92 -8.93 -0.11
N GLY A 472 22.68 -8.48 0.10
CA GLY A 472 22.01 -7.51 -0.76
C GLY A 472 22.72 -6.15 -0.77
N LEU A 473 23.09 -5.64 0.40
CA LEU A 473 23.87 -4.40 0.54
C LEU A 473 25.28 -4.56 -0.05
N GLY A 474 25.93 -5.71 0.20
CA GLY A 474 27.26 -6.02 -0.35
C GLY A 474 27.26 -6.08 -1.88
N VAL A 475 26.26 -6.73 -2.49
CA VAL A 475 26.11 -6.79 -3.95
C VAL A 475 25.81 -5.40 -4.52
N TRP A 476 24.91 -4.64 -3.92
CA TRP A 476 24.58 -3.28 -4.37
C TRP A 476 25.81 -2.36 -4.39
N MET A 477 26.55 -2.29 -3.29
CA MET A 477 27.76 -1.46 -3.21
C MET A 477 28.90 -2.01 -4.08
N GLY A 478 29.07 -3.34 -4.13
CA GLY A 478 30.09 -3.99 -4.93
C GLY A 478 29.90 -3.76 -6.44
N VAL A 479 28.66 -3.89 -6.93
CA VAL A 479 28.32 -3.60 -8.32
C VAL A 479 28.45 -2.11 -8.63
N ALA A 480 28.04 -1.22 -7.71
CA ALA A 480 28.24 0.22 -7.88
C ALA A 480 29.72 0.57 -8.08
N LYS A 481 30.59 0.02 -7.22
CA LYS A 481 32.05 0.21 -7.31
C LYS A 481 32.65 -0.41 -8.58
N HIS A 482 32.27 -1.65 -8.91
CA HIS A 482 32.84 -2.38 -10.03
C HIS A 482 32.46 -1.78 -11.40
N MET A 483 31.18 -1.39 -11.57
CA MET A 483 30.68 -0.90 -12.86
C MET A 483 30.85 0.60 -13.05
N TYR A 484 30.89 1.38 -11.96
CA TYR A 484 30.90 2.85 -12.04
C TYR A 484 32.07 3.51 -11.26
N GLY A 485 32.97 2.72 -10.68
CA GLY A 485 34.24 3.19 -10.11
C GLY A 485 34.17 3.77 -8.69
N ALA A 486 32.98 4.02 -8.13
CA ALA A 486 32.82 4.61 -6.79
C ALA A 486 31.55 4.12 -6.08
N VAL A 487 31.47 4.35 -4.77
CA VAL A 487 30.26 4.14 -3.95
C VAL A 487 29.82 5.51 -3.41
N ASN A 488 28.87 6.14 -4.10
CA ASN A 488 28.27 7.42 -3.72
C ASN A 488 26.83 7.51 -4.28
N ILE A 489 26.11 8.60 -4.01
CA ILE A 489 24.70 8.76 -4.44
C ILE A 489 24.56 8.60 -5.97
N ASP A 490 25.51 9.12 -6.76
CA ASP A 490 25.46 9.06 -8.23
C ASP A 490 25.66 7.65 -8.81
N THR A 491 26.44 6.80 -8.15
CA THR A 491 26.66 5.41 -8.60
C THR A 491 25.64 4.45 -8.02
N THR A 492 25.16 4.72 -6.80
CA THR A 492 24.20 3.88 -6.09
C THR A 492 22.75 4.06 -6.56
N ILE A 493 22.41 5.19 -7.20
CA ILE A 493 21.12 5.39 -7.87
C ILE A 493 20.97 4.58 -9.17
N LYS A 494 22.06 4.05 -9.73
CA LYS A 494 22.03 3.39 -11.03
C LYS A 494 21.17 2.12 -10.98
N GLN A 495 20.43 1.87 -12.05
CA GLN A 495 19.48 0.76 -12.12
C GLN A 495 20.13 -0.61 -11.87
N LEU A 496 21.31 -0.88 -12.44
CA LEU A 496 21.95 -2.20 -12.33
C LEU A 496 22.38 -2.55 -10.89
N PRO A 497 23.12 -1.70 -10.15
CA PRO A 497 23.41 -1.92 -8.73
C PRO A 497 22.15 -2.25 -7.93
N CYS A 498 21.08 -1.45 -8.12
CA CYS A 498 19.83 -1.64 -7.41
C CYS A 498 19.12 -2.94 -7.78
N LEU A 499 19.11 -3.28 -9.07
CA LEU A 499 18.52 -4.52 -9.55
C LEU A 499 19.22 -5.74 -8.98
N TYR A 500 20.56 -5.79 -9.03
CA TYR A 500 21.31 -6.93 -8.49
C TYR A 500 21.17 -7.04 -6.98
N GLY A 501 21.28 -5.91 -6.26
CA GLY A 501 21.05 -5.87 -4.80
C GLY A 501 19.65 -6.35 -4.42
N GLY A 502 18.62 -5.88 -5.12
CA GLY A 502 17.23 -6.29 -4.91
C GLY A 502 17.00 -7.78 -5.23
N ILE A 503 17.51 -8.29 -6.34
CA ILE A 503 17.41 -9.72 -6.70
C ILE A 503 18.03 -10.59 -5.59
N THR A 504 19.22 -10.22 -5.11
CA THR A 504 19.83 -10.90 -3.97
C THR A 504 18.95 -10.80 -2.73
N ALA A 505 18.41 -9.63 -2.42
CA ALA A 505 17.57 -9.39 -1.25
C ALA A 505 16.25 -10.19 -1.26
N LEU A 506 15.66 -10.46 -2.43
CA LEU A 506 14.40 -11.20 -2.53
C LEU A 506 14.58 -12.71 -2.66
N PHE A 507 15.49 -13.18 -3.50
CA PHE A 507 15.56 -14.62 -3.85
C PHE A 507 16.52 -15.43 -2.98
N LEU A 508 17.63 -14.83 -2.51
CA LEU A 508 18.55 -15.52 -1.60
C LEU A 508 17.89 -16.00 -0.30
N PRO A 509 17.01 -15.24 0.39
CA PRO A 509 16.40 -15.72 1.63
C PRO A 509 15.43 -16.86 1.36
N GLY A 510 14.80 -16.93 0.18
CA GLY A 510 13.99 -18.08 -0.22
C GLY A 510 14.83 -19.35 -0.41
N PHE A 511 15.95 -19.22 -1.13
CA PHE A 511 16.91 -20.32 -1.31
C PHE A 511 17.47 -20.82 0.03
N LEU A 512 17.91 -19.90 0.89
CA LEU A 512 18.41 -20.23 2.22
C LEU A 512 17.32 -20.81 3.13
N THR A 513 16.10 -20.29 3.05
CA THR A 513 14.97 -20.80 3.84
C THR A 513 14.71 -22.27 3.55
N VAL A 514 14.72 -22.65 2.27
CA VAL A 514 14.51 -24.04 1.85
C VAL A 514 15.68 -24.92 2.31
N ILE A 515 16.92 -24.52 2.02
CA ILE A 515 18.11 -25.32 2.37
C ILE A 515 18.25 -25.51 3.87
N ILE A 516 18.15 -24.44 4.66
CA ILE A 516 18.31 -24.51 6.11
C ILE A 516 17.19 -25.34 6.74
N SER A 517 15.97 -25.30 6.19
CA SER A 517 14.87 -26.14 6.68
C SER A 517 15.09 -27.62 6.36
N PHE A 518 15.77 -27.96 5.26
CA PHE A 518 16.16 -29.35 4.98
C PHE A 518 17.37 -29.81 5.80
N LEU A 519 18.35 -28.95 6.04
CA LEU A 519 19.54 -29.27 6.85
C LEU A 519 19.23 -29.32 8.35
N ARG A 520 18.25 -28.55 8.81
CA ARG A 520 17.73 -28.56 10.18
C ARG A 520 16.21 -28.72 10.13
N PRO A 521 15.70 -29.94 9.89
CA PRO A 521 14.28 -30.21 9.86
C PRO A 521 13.60 -29.82 11.17
N SER A 522 12.41 -29.27 11.07
CA SER A 522 11.48 -29.15 12.19
C SER A 522 10.30 -30.08 11.96
N GLU A 523 9.64 -30.48 13.04
CA GLU A 523 8.35 -31.16 12.95
C GLU A 523 7.34 -30.30 12.16
N PRO A 524 6.41 -30.92 11.40
CA PRO A 524 5.36 -30.19 10.72
C PRO A 524 4.55 -29.36 11.72
N PHE A 525 4.46 -28.06 11.47
CA PHE A 525 3.70 -27.16 12.34
C PHE A 525 2.19 -27.46 12.29
N ASP A 526 1.57 -27.61 13.46
CA ASP A 526 0.12 -27.76 13.60
C ASP A 526 -0.57 -26.38 13.57
N TRP A 527 -1.43 -26.18 12.57
CA TRP A 527 -2.15 -24.93 12.38
C TRP A 527 -3.29 -24.71 13.40
N GLU A 528 -3.75 -25.76 14.09
CA GLU A 528 -4.82 -25.61 15.08
C GLU A 528 -4.38 -24.76 16.28
N VAL A 529 -3.08 -24.76 16.59
CA VAL A 529 -2.48 -23.88 17.61
C VAL A 529 -2.82 -22.40 17.35
N LEU A 530 -2.81 -21.97 16.08
CA LEU A 530 -3.13 -20.59 15.73
C LEU A 530 -4.62 -20.25 15.88
N LYS A 531 -5.51 -21.22 15.67
CA LYS A 531 -6.95 -21.02 15.82
C LYS A 531 -7.37 -20.92 17.29
N GLN A 532 -6.61 -21.55 18.19
CA GLN A 532 -6.85 -21.56 19.63
C GLN A 532 -6.23 -20.36 20.36
N ALA A 533 -5.40 -19.56 19.68
CA ALA A 533 -4.74 -18.41 20.28
C ALA A 533 -5.75 -17.34 20.75
N LYS A 534 -5.71 -17.03 22.05
CA LYS A 534 -6.49 -15.94 22.66
C LYS A 534 -5.85 -14.59 22.33
N LEU A 535 -6.14 -14.08 21.13
CA LEU A 535 -5.65 -12.78 20.67
C LEU A 535 -6.65 -11.63 20.90
N LEU A 536 -7.93 -11.95 21.06
CA LEU A 536 -8.95 -10.95 21.38
C LEU A 536 -8.76 -10.44 22.81
N VAL A 537 -9.15 -9.19 23.05
CA VAL A 537 -9.23 -8.58 24.37
C VAL A 537 -10.70 -8.56 24.75
N GLU A 538 -11.05 -9.07 25.93
CA GLU A 538 -12.43 -9.08 26.41
C GLU A 538 -12.97 -7.64 26.51
N GLU A 539 -14.22 -7.43 26.09
CA GLU A 539 -14.87 -6.13 26.16
C GLU A 539 -15.29 -5.85 27.61
N ASP A 540 -14.88 -4.71 28.17
CA ASP A 540 -15.41 -4.18 29.43
C ASP A 540 -16.82 -3.63 29.17
N ASP A 541 -17.76 -4.51 28.82
CA ASP A 541 -19.17 -4.15 28.78
C ASP A 541 -19.68 -4.16 30.22
N GLY A 542 -19.83 -2.96 30.80
CA GLY A 542 -20.47 -2.71 32.10
C GLY A 542 -21.97 -3.02 32.13
N ASN A 543 -22.43 -4.06 31.44
CA ASN A 543 -23.78 -4.61 31.54
C ASN A 543 -23.70 -6.08 31.94
N GLU A 544 -23.95 -6.33 33.22
CA GLU A 544 -24.28 -7.66 33.75
C GLU A 544 -25.49 -8.23 33.01
N VAL A 545 -25.30 -9.11 32.02
CA VAL A 545 -26.33 -10.07 31.62
C VAL A 545 -25.67 -11.37 31.13
N PHE A 546 -25.88 -12.43 31.91
CA PHE A 546 -25.52 -13.86 31.76
C PHE A 546 -24.06 -14.26 31.97
N ALA A 547 -23.75 -14.50 33.25
CA ALA A 547 -22.71 -15.43 33.68
C ALA A 547 -22.92 -16.80 33.03
N VAL A 548 -21.89 -17.29 32.34
CA VAL A 548 -21.68 -18.72 32.11
C VAL A 548 -20.38 -19.08 32.84
N ASP A 549 -20.57 -19.88 33.89
CA ASP A 549 -19.61 -20.59 34.73
C ASP A 549 -18.12 -20.22 34.62
N LYS A 550 -17.69 -19.40 35.59
CA LYS A 550 -16.34 -19.41 36.12
C LYS A 550 -16.15 -20.71 36.91
N ASP A 551 -15.57 -21.72 36.29
CA ASP A 551 -14.66 -22.66 36.97
C ASP A 551 -13.95 -23.56 35.95
N SER A 552 -12.77 -23.13 35.52
CA SER A 552 -11.63 -24.01 35.23
C SER A 552 -10.38 -23.18 34.92
N SER A 553 -9.58 -23.01 35.98
CA SER A 553 -8.12 -22.94 36.00
C SER A 553 -7.41 -21.99 35.03
N SER A 554 -6.83 -20.95 35.62
CA SER A 554 -5.63 -20.24 35.17
C SER A 554 -4.59 -21.20 34.57
N VAL A 555 -4.34 -21.08 33.28
CA VAL A 555 -3.15 -21.66 32.65
C VAL A 555 -2.25 -20.49 32.25
N GLU A 556 -1.19 -20.31 33.03
CA GLU A 556 -0.06 -19.43 32.72
C GLU A 556 0.52 -19.76 31.34
N LEU A 557 1.02 -18.75 30.63
CA LEU A 557 1.86 -18.94 29.44
C LEU A 557 3.13 -19.72 29.83
N GLN A 558 3.08 -21.05 29.75
CA GLN A 558 4.26 -21.90 29.77
C GLN A 558 4.37 -22.74 28.50
N ASN A 559 5.60 -22.85 28.01
CA ASN A 559 6.00 -23.56 26.80
C ASN A 559 5.54 -25.02 26.85
N ILE A 560 4.58 -25.41 26.01
CA ILE A 560 4.23 -26.81 25.82
C ILE A 560 5.16 -27.38 24.74
N THR A 561 6.20 -28.08 25.18
CA THR A 561 6.93 -29.07 24.37
C THR A 561 6.09 -30.34 24.26
N THR A 562 5.90 -30.81 23.03
CA THR A 562 5.26 -32.08 22.68
C THR A 562 5.99 -33.26 23.32
N ASN A 563 5.31 -34.06 24.15
CA ASN A 563 5.39 -35.52 24.20
C ASN A 563 4.32 -36.12 25.16
N ASP A 564 3.77 -37.25 24.72
CA ASP A 564 2.95 -38.25 25.43
C ASP A 564 1.51 -37.93 25.85
N VAL A 565 0.55 -38.47 25.09
CA VAL A 565 -0.79 -38.82 25.61
C VAL A 565 -1.17 -40.21 25.13
N ASN A 566 -1.26 -41.14 26.08
CA ASN A 566 -1.89 -42.45 25.94
C ASN A 566 -2.83 -42.60 27.15
N VAL A 567 -4.15 -42.44 26.98
CA VAL A 567 -5.15 -42.89 27.96
C VAL A 567 -6.42 -43.34 27.24
N GLU A 568 -6.97 -44.43 27.78
CA GLU A 568 -8.00 -45.33 27.26
C GLU A 568 -9.44 -44.80 27.18
N LYS A 569 -10.23 -45.60 26.45
CA LYS A 569 -11.66 -45.54 26.20
C LYS A 569 -12.53 -45.62 27.47
N GLY A 570 -13.64 -44.88 27.44
CA GLY A 570 -14.91 -45.30 28.05
C GLY A 570 -15.79 -44.13 28.48
N LEU A 571 -16.87 -43.85 27.75
CA LEU A 571 -18.27 -43.94 28.25
C LEU A 571 -19.26 -43.44 27.17
N THR A 572 -20.19 -44.36 26.87
CA THR A 572 -21.59 -44.23 26.43
C THR A 572 -22.11 -42.94 25.80
N SER A 573 -22.61 -43.14 24.58
CA SER A 573 -23.39 -42.24 23.73
C SER A 573 -24.71 -41.77 24.36
N GLU A 574 -24.86 -40.46 24.51
CA GLU A 574 -26.15 -39.78 24.38
C GLU A 574 -26.08 -38.90 23.13
N VAL A 575 -26.77 -39.33 22.08
CA VAL A 575 -26.93 -38.55 20.85
C VAL A 575 -27.99 -37.49 21.13
N VAL A 576 -27.54 -36.35 21.67
CA VAL A 576 -28.28 -35.09 21.53
C VAL A 576 -28.11 -34.67 20.07
N GLU A 577 -29.21 -34.62 19.31
CA GLU A 577 -29.23 -34.03 17.97
C GLU A 577 -28.71 -32.60 18.05
N ALA A 578 -27.44 -32.41 17.71
CA ALA A 578 -26.82 -31.11 17.63
C ALA A 578 -27.45 -30.35 16.46
N GLN A 579 -28.28 -29.34 16.75
CA GLN A 579 -28.67 -28.35 15.77
C GLN A 579 -27.39 -27.77 15.13
N PRO A 580 -27.30 -27.68 13.80
CA PRO A 580 -26.10 -27.18 13.15
C PRO A 580 -25.88 -25.74 13.59
N GLN A 581 -24.85 -25.50 14.40
CA GLN A 581 -24.47 -24.15 14.81
C GLN A 581 -24.18 -23.34 13.55
N ILE A 582 -24.99 -22.30 13.34
CA ILE A 582 -24.79 -21.33 12.27
C ILE A 582 -23.49 -20.59 12.57
N TYR A 583 -22.45 -20.92 11.82
CA TYR A 583 -21.18 -20.21 11.76
C TYR A 583 -21.33 -18.94 10.88
N ARG A 584 -20.24 -18.19 10.67
CA ARG A 584 -20.25 -16.92 9.94
C ARG A 584 -21.01 -16.98 8.60
N ASN A 585 -21.71 -15.90 8.26
CA ASN A 585 -22.48 -15.72 7.02
C ASN A 585 -23.63 -16.73 6.82
N GLY A 586 -24.19 -17.28 7.91
CA GLY A 586 -25.33 -18.19 7.80
C GLY A 586 -24.96 -19.64 7.42
N LEU A 587 -23.67 -19.98 7.42
CA LEU A 587 -23.15 -21.28 6.99
C LEU A 587 -22.74 -22.14 8.20
N THR A 588 -22.69 -23.47 8.08
CA THR A 588 -22.00 -24.28 9.10
C THR A 588 -20.48 -24.08 9.02
N LYS A 589 -19.73 -24.46 10.06
CA LYS A 589 -18.26 -24.36 10.08
C LYS A 589 -17.63 -25.05 8.87
N GLU A 590 -18.06 -26.27 8.56
CA GLU A 590 -17.56 -27.05 7.41
C GLU A 590 -17.87 -26.37 6.08
N GLN A 591 -19.09 -25.88 5.88
CA GLN A 591 -19.48 -25.18 4.66
C GLN A 591 -18.67 -23.89 4.46
N TYR A 592 -18.43 -23.14 5.54
CA TYR A 592 -17.61 -21.94 5.52
C TYR A 592 -16.15 -22.27 5.18
N GLU A 593 -15.57 -23.32 5.77
CA GLU A 593 -14.20 -23.75 5.49
C GLU A 593 -14.02 -24.20 4.03
N GLN A 594 -14.98 -24.96 3.49
CA GLN A 594 -14.99 -25.36 2.07
C GLN A 594 -15.04 -24.15 1.13
N LYS A 595 -15.88 -23.16 1.47
CA LYS A 595 -15.96 -21.91 0.73
C LYS A 595 -14.63 -21.15 0.78
N CYS A 596 -14.03 -20.99 1.97
CA CYS A 596 -12.72 -20.35 2.13
C CYS A 596 -11.64 -21.04 1.29
N ASN A 597 -11.57 -22.36 1.31
CA ASN A 597 -10.63 -23.14 0.50
C ASN A 597 -10.79 -22.85 -1.00
N SER A 598 -12.03 -22.74 -1.46
CA SER A 598 -12.33 -22.44 -2.86
C SER A 598 -11.84 -21.03 -3.24
N TYR A 599 -12.13 -20.02 -2.42
CA TYR A 599 -11.67 -18.65 -2.65
C TYR A 599 -10.14 -18.52 -2.61
N ILE A 600 -9.49 -19.18 -1.65
CA ILE A 600 -8.02 -19.20 -1.55
C ILE A 600 -7.39 -19.86 -2.78
N LYS A 601 -7.94 -20.99 -3.25
CA LYS A 601 -7.49 -21.64 -4.48
C LYS A 601 -7.62 -20.69 -5.68
N TRP A 602 -8.75 -19.99 -5.79
CA TRP A 602 -8.95 -18.98 -6.84
C TRP A 602 -7.98 -17.81 -6.71
N ALA A 603 -7.64 -17.36 -5.51
CA ALA A 603 -6.67 -16.29 -5.29
C ALA A 603 -5.27 -16.69 -5.80
N TRP A 604 -4.81 -17.92 -5.51
CA TRP A 604 -3.54 -18.42 -6.04
C TRP A 604 -3.55 -18.59 -7.55
N ILE A 605 -4.63 -19.14 -8.12
CA ILE A 605 -4.79 -19.25 -9.58
C ILE A 605 -4.75 -17.86 -10.22
N TYR A 606 -5.46 -16.89 -9.65
CA TYR A 606 -5.46 -15.52 -10.13
C TYR A 606 -4.08 -14.87 -10.01
N ALA A 607 -3.35 -15.05 -8.91
CA ALA A 607 -2.01 -14.48 -8.74
C ALA A 607 -1.04 -15.00 -9.82
N ILE A 608 -1.04 -16.32 -10.08
CA ILE A 608 -0.22 -16.93 -11.14
C ILE A 608 -0.68 -16.47 -12.52
N PHE A 609 -1.99 -16.48 -12.79
CA PHE A 609 -2.55 -16.02 -14.05
C PHE A 609 -2.23 -14.55 -14.32
N ASN A 610 -2.40 -13.68 -13.32
CA ASN A 610 -2.10 -12.26 -13.41
C ASN A 610 -0.61 -12.02 -13.70
N LEU A 611 0.29 -12.69 -12.99
CA LEU A 611 1.74 -12.66 -13.27
C LEU A 611 2.02 -13.07 -14.72
N LEU A 612 1.55 -14.25 -15.15
CA LEU A 612 1.84 -14.77 -16.48
C LEU A 612 1.23 -13.89 -17.57
N VAL A 613 0.03 -13.35 -17.38
CA VAL A 613 -0.61 -12.52 -18.41
C VAL A 613 0.02 -11.13 -18.49
N THR A 614 0.18 -10.45 -17.37
CA THR A 614 0.59 -9.04 -17.33
C THR A 614 2.10 -8.83 -17.43
N GLN A 615 2.92 -9.80 -16.99
CA GLN A 615 4.38 -9.68 -17.03
C GLN A 615 5.03 -10.49 -18.15
N VAL A 616 4.34 -11.51 -18.68
CA VAL A 616 4.91 -12.41 -19.70
C VAL A 616 4.11 -12.31 -21.01
N LEU A 617 2.85 -12.75 -21.02
CA LEU A 617 2.06 -12.94 -22.25
C LEU A 617 1.80 -11.63 -23.00
N TRP A 618 1.48 -10.54 -22.30
CA TRP A 618 1.19 -9.25 -22.94
C TRP A 618 2.47 -8.50 -23.34
N PRO A 619 3.45 -8.23 -22.46
CA PRO A 619 4.60 -7.40 -22.83
C PRO A 619 5.65 -8.12 -23.68
N LEU A 620 5.86 -9.43 -23.54
CA LEU A 620 6.97 -10.11 -24.25
C LEU A 620 6.78 -10.21 -25.77
N PRO A 621 5.58 -10.48 -26.33
CA PRO A 621 5.38 -10.40 -27.78
C PRO A 621 5.63 -8.99 -28.35
N LEU A 622 5.47 -7.96 -27.52
CA LEU A 622 5.78 -6.58 -27.87
C LEU A 622 7.27 -6.25 -27.68
N TYR A 623 8.03 -7.05 -26.92
CA TYR A 623 9.49 -6.98 -26.78
C TYR A 623 10.21 -7.53 -28.03
N ARG A 624 9.83 -7.04 -29.20
CA ARG A 624 10.44 -7.36 -30.49
C ARG A 624 10.99 -6.09 -31.14
N ASP A 625 11.57 -6.23 -32.32
CA ASP A 625 12.09 -5.12 -33.14
C ASP A 625 10.93 -4.29 -33.75
N TYR A 626 10.12 -3.70 -32.88
CA TYR A 626 8.89 -3.00 -33.20
C TYR A 626 8.85 -1.62 -32.52
N VAL A 627 8.57 -0.61 -33.34
CA VAL A 627 8.15 0.73 -32.90
C VAL A 627 6.66 0.83 -33.17
N PHE A 628 5.89 1.35 -32.22
CA PHE A 628 4.44 1.39 -32.33
C PHE A 628 4.02 2.18 -33.56
N THR A 629 3.06 1.65 -34.31
CA THR A 629 2.41 2.41 -35.36
C THR A 629 1.37 3.33 -34.75
N LYS A 630 1.01 4.41 -35.46
CA LYS A 630 -0.03 5.35 -35.01
C LYS A 630 -1.35 4.66 -34.62
N PRO A 631 -1.91 3.68 -35.37
CA PRO A 631 -3.10 2.95 -34.95
C PRO A 631 -2.90 2.14 -33.66
N PHE A 632 -1.76 1.46 -33.53
CA PHE A 632 -1.46 0.67 -32.34
C PHE A 632 -1.32 1.57 -31.10
N PHE A 633 -0.61 2.69 -31.23
CA PHE A 633 -0.49 3.70 -30.18
C PHE A 633 -1.86 4.26 -29.77
N LYS A 634 -2.75 4.55 -30.74
CA LYS A 634 -4.12 4.98 -30.42
C LYS A 634 -4.85 3.96 -29.55
N GLY A 635 -4.82 2.68 -29.94
CA GLY A 635 -5.42 1.60 -29.15
C GLY A 635 -4.83 1.49 -27.75
N TRP A 636 -3.50 1.59 -27.64
CA TRP A 636 -2.77 1.57 -26.38
C TRP A 636 -3.22 2.66 -25.41
N VAL A 637 -3.30 3.91 -25.89
CA VAL A 637 -3.77 5.05 -25.08
C VAL A 637 -5.23 4.90 -24.71
N VAL A 638 -6.10 4.46 -25.63
CA VAL A 638 -7.53 4.22 -25.33
C VAL A 638 -7.69 3.20 -24.22
N ILE A 639 -6.97 2.06 -24.27
CA ILE A 639 -7.00 1.06 -23.21
C ILE A 639 -6.53 1.67 -21.88
N SER A 640 -5.46 2.48 -21.88
CA SER A 640 -4.96 3.12 -20.66
C SER A 640 -5.95 4.12 -20.04
N ILE A 641 -6.74 4.84 -20.84
CA ILE A 641 -7.78 5.73 -20.32
C ILE A 641 -8.95 4.88 -19.80
N MET A 642 -9.35 3.84 -20.53
CA MET A 642 -10.45 2.96 -20.16
C MET A 642 -10.25 2.29 -18.80
N THR A 643 -9.01 1.90 -18.44
CA THR A 643 -8.73 1.35 -17.10
C THR A 643 -9.06 2.34 -15.99
N THR A 644 -8.86 3.64 -16.21
CA THR A 644 -9.21 4.70 -15.23
C THR A 644 -10.70 4.77 -14.98
N TYR A 645 -11.50 4.81 -16.05
CA TYR A 645 -12.96 4.87 -15.95
C TYR A 645 -13.56 3.58 -15.38
N ALA A 646 -13.05 2.42 -15.80
CA ALA A 646 -13.48 1.13 -15.27
C ALA A 646 -13.20 1.04 -13.75
N THR A 647 -12.06 1.56 -13.31
CA THR A 647 -11.69 1.61 -11.90
C THR A 647 -12.62 2.52 -11.11
N PHE A 648 -12.95 3.71 -11.63
CA PHE A 648 -13.92 4.60 -10.98
C PHE A 648 -15.29 3.94 -10.77
N ILE A 649 -15.76 3.15 -11.75
CA ILE A 649 -17.00 2.38 -11.59
C ILE A 649 -16.83 1.29 -10.51
N ALA A 650 -15.76 0.52 -10.57
CA ALA A 650 -15.55 -0.67 -9.74
C ALA A 650 -15.17 -0.37 -8.27
N VAL A 651 -14.50 0.75 -7.99
CA VAL A 651 -14.06 1.11 -6.62
C VAL A 651 -14.54 2.49 -6.16
N GLY A 652 -15.06 3.33 -7.05
CA GLY A 652 -15.67 4.61 -6.70
C GLY A 652 -17.18 4.46 -6.49
N ILE A 653 -17.88 3.91 -7.49
CA ILE A 653 -19.35 3.79 -7.49
C ILE A 653 -19.83 2.52 -6.78
N TYR A 654 -19.23 1.37 -7.07
CA TYR A 654 -19.65 0.08 -6.50
C TYR A 654 -19.73 0.06 -4.96
N PRO A 655 -18.81 0.67 -4.18
CA PRO A 655 -18.93 0.70 -2.73
C PRO A 655 -20.17 1.43 -2.21
N LEU A 656 -20.65 2.46 -2.92
CA LEU A 656 -21.90 3.16 -2.57
C LEU A 656 -23.11 2.23 -2.74
N TRP A 657 -23.07 1.40 -3.78
CA TRP A 657 -24.11 0.43 -4.05
C TRP A 657 -24.08 -0.74 -3.06
N ASP A 658 -22.89 -1.27 -2.74
CA ASP A 658 -22.69 -2.35 -1.78
C ASP A 658 -23.09 -1.90 -0.35
N GLY A 659 -22.70 -0.68 0.05
CA GLY A 659 -22.98 -0.08 1.35
C GLY A 659 -24.35 0.60 1.50
N ARG A 660 -25.23 0.54 0.47
CA ARG A 660 -26.48 1.31 0.42
C ARG A 660 -27.42 1.10 1.61
N HIS A 661 -27.45 -0.11 2.18
CA HIS A 661 -28.34 -0.43 3.29
C HIS A 661 -27.90 0.26 4.59
N SER A 662 -26.58 0.31 4.84
CA SER A 662 -25.99 1.06 5.95
C SER A 662 -26.20 2.56 5.79
N LEU A 663 -25.97 3.09 4.58
CA LEU A 663 -26.23 4.50 4.27
C LEU A 663 -27.71 4.88 4.49
N LEU A 664 -28.64 4.04 4.07
CA LEU A 664 -30.08 4.24 4.29
C LEU A 664 -30.44 4.20 5.78
N LYS A 665 -29.79 3.35 6.59
CA LYS A 665 -30.01 3.30 8.03
C LYS A 665 -29.58 4.61 8.70
N VAL A 666 -28.39 5.11 8.37
CA VAL A 666 -27.89 6.41 8.84
C VAL A 666 -28.82 7.55 8.42
N PHE A 667 -29.20 7.61 7.13
CA PHE A 667 -30.09 8.66 6.63
C PHE A 667 -31.47 8.65 7.30
N ARG A 668 -32.04 7.46 7.53
CA ARG A 668 -33.31 7.32 8.27
C ARG A 668 -33.17 7.76 9.72
N GLY A 669 -32.06 7.40 10.39
CA GLY A 669 -31.75 7.84 11.75
C GLY A 669 -31.64 9.36 11.86
N ILE A 670 -30.88 9.99 10.96
CA ILE A 670 -30.76 11.46 10.88
C ILE A 670 -32.15 12.09 10.68
N ARG A 671 -32.94 11.58 9.73
CA ARG A 671 -34.28 12.10 9.45
C ARG A 671 -35.22 11.96 10.66
N GLN A 672 -35.11 10.87 11.43
CA GLN A 672 -35.88 10.68 12.65
C GLN A 672 -35.44 11.65 13.75
N ASP A 673 -34.14 11.84 13.97
CA ASP A 673 -33.61 12.78 14.95
C ASP A 673 -34.02 14.23 14.65
N PHE A 674 -34.03 14.62 13.37
CA PHE A 674 -34.53 15.92 12.94
C PHE A 674 -36.03 16.08 13.19
N LYS A 675 -36.84 15.05 12.89
CA LYS A 675 -38.29 15.06 13.13
C LYS A 675 -38.65 15.11 14.62
N GLN A 676 -37.87 14.44 15.48
CA GLN A 676 -38.13 14.34 16.91
C GLN A 676 -37.49 15.47 17.72
N GLY A 677 -36.72 16.37 17.10
CA GLY A 677 -35.99 17.44 17.81
C GLY A 677 -34.80 16.93 18.65
N ASN A 678 -34.46 15.65 18.54
CA ASN A 678 -33.36 14.99 19.25
C ASN A 678 -31.96 15.40 18.76
N TRP A 679 -31.86 16.22 17.71
CA TRP A 679 -30.61 16.85 17.31
C TRP A 679 -29.98 17.69 18.44
N LYS A 680 -30.77 18.17 19.42
CA LYS A 680 -30.25 18.89 20.60
C LYS A 680 -29.44 18.01 21.56
N ILE A 681 -29.60 16.68 21.50
CA ILE A 681 -28.84 15.72 22.33
C ILE A 681 -27.36 15.65 21.91
N TRP A 682 -27.03 16.08 20.69
CA TRP A 682 -25.64 16.21 20.22
C TRP A 682 -24.77 17.09 21.14
N ARG A 683 -25.39 17.95 21.96
CA ARG A 683 -24.75 18.86 22.92
C ARG A 683 -24.52 18.25 24.32
N LYS A 684 -25.22 17.16 24.68
CA LYS A 684 -25.26 16.62 26.06
C LYS A 684 -24.34 15.43 26.34
N GLU A 685 -23.84 14.72 25.33
CA GLU A 685 -22.86 13.61 25.52
C GLU A 685 -21.43 14.09 25.88
N LYS A 686 -21.29 15.32 26.39
CA LYS A 686 -20.02 15.92 26.83
C LYS A 686 -20.02 16.32 28.31
N GLU A 687 -21.12 16.09 29.01
CA GLU A 687 -21.17 16.03 30.48
C GLU A 687 -21.03 14.56 30.89
#